data_AF-A0A521QEG0-F1
#
_entry.id   AF-A0A521QEG0-F1
#
_cell.length_a   1.000
_cell.length_b   1.000
_cell.length_c   1.000
_cell.angle_alpha   90.00
_cell.angle_beta   90.00
_cell.angle_gamma   90.00
#
_symmetry.space_group_name_H-M   'P 1'
#
loop_
_entity.id
_entity.type
_entity.pdbx_description
1 polymer ?
#
loop_
_entity_poly.entity_id
_entity_poly.type
_entity_poly.pdbx_seq_one_letter_code
_entity_poly.pdbx_strand_id
1 'polypeptide(L)'
;MLDAQGQHIRLNHAREYLRQHFAIDAGLDNMDFRPLGSDPKQVDNETRAQCREQMSACRERAHETLSGLIGGAKISVWRETDEGGMGVAAPTWARAAFDGQDCQRADKLYFATSDWETLLPKLTSPESRRYFFEQRTNPPLPSRSTNGNAKQFAGATCFDLANQSNLDGLGEWCLCFQAVRRLHQRLKDDVGDSDPAPWIEMAEWPDNLETLKWNARTGLTFRRALLTGNLKAYYLEDDGEQLVPGWAWANEHAAGEAMHAISLPSDPFLSGFSPHDLRVYIRRTELEAWLQRSDVTSADDLPNLPMAYDAASKPEPITYSEPPQKPFVDLTEAITWTAFRVAMSRDVFMLGEHYRFGPFEADDYSAKLDLAVRDFAAKAGGGLIRVRGRNAPAFYDRQSEAAGTSDLTDNQLRDFARYDLTHGGLLFGTGWVRLGDPIDSRRDGWRDVEVSRADLIKAFPAQDQEARVFSTPIPASLPEIGTVMPLHEALSWLAHGKPSHDIEIWQNAAGGWIFRDPSGAVIKPHVDGSHPPIIETYRQASRTLHSALRDGSLLSYVAPASGTPLQVPRLYWNGVNPESLRYAYPGVTPDYHGAGCPVLLSRQSFDAWRAAISPIKAPEKTRLSHGYVVNWCKHWIESGNGNGMDKAWQDFQATPEHHGLSRDDVFRPAWREAKTR
;
A
#
# COMPACT_ATOMS: atom_id res chain seq x y z
N MET A 1 -22.67 6.48 34.17
CA MET A 1 -22.43 5.41 35.16
C MET A 1 -22.08 4.15 34.40
N LEU A 2 -20.79 3.95 34.16
CA LEU A 2 -20.21 2.69 33.73
C LEU A 2 -19.63 2.11 35.01
N ASP A 3 -19.96 0.86 35.38
CA ASP A 3 -19.24 0.24 36.49
C ASP A 3 -17.78 -0.01 36.10
N ALA A 4 -16.92 -0.05 37.12
CA ALA A 4 -15.50 0.23 36.99
C ALA A 4 -14.67 -0.86 36.26
N GLN A 5 -15.28 -1.90 35.68
CA GLN A 5 -14.57 -3.00 34.98
C GLN A 5 -15.36 -3.63 33.80
N GLY A 6 -16.51 -3.07 33.42
CA GLY A 6 -17.56 -3.69 32.57
C GLY A 6 -17.15 -4.42 31.29
N GLN A 7 -16.85 -5.73 31.41
CA GLN A 7 -16.87 -6.66 30.29
C GLN A 7 -18.30 -7.17 30.08
N HIS A 8 -18.79 -7.16 28.84
CA HIS A 8 -20.11 -7.65 28.46
C HIS A 8 -19.98 -8.97 27.68
N ILE A 9 -20.79 -9.97 28.01
CA ILE A 9 -20.81 -11.27 27.30
C ILE A 9 -21.99 -11.30 26.35
N ARG A 10 -21.76 -11.65 25.09
CA ARG A 10 -22.84 -11.90 24.12
C ARG A 10 -23.72 -13.04 24.59
N LEU A 11 -25.03 -12.85 24.52
CA LEU A 11 -26.00 -13.82 25.00
C LEU A 11 -25.90 -15.16 24.24
N ASN A 12 -25.56 -15.12 22.94
CA ASN A 12 -25.30 -16.31 22.13
C ASN A 12 -24.07 -17.09 22.57
N HIS A 13 -23.01 -16.42 23.06
CA HIS A 13 -21.84 -17.10 23.62
C HIS A 13 -22.18 -17.80 24.93
N ALA A 14 -23.00 -17.18 25.78
CA ALA A 14 -23.47 -17.82 27.01
C ALA A 14 -24.39 -19.02 26.73
N ARG A 15 -25.23 -18.95 25.70
CA ARG A 15 -26.06 -20.08 25.25
C ARG A 15 -25.20 -21.25 24.82
N GLU A 16 -24.16 -20.97 24.05
CA GLU A 16 -23.23 -21.99 23.60
C GLU A 16 -22.50 -22.61 24.79
N TYR A 17 -21.98 -21.79 25.71
CA TYR A 17 -21.32 -22.27 26.93
C TYR A 17 -22.22 -23.20 27.77
N LEU A 18 -23.49 -22.83 27.99
CA LEU A 18 -24.44 -23.67 28.71
C LEU A 18 -24.76 -24.97 27.96
N ARG A 19 -24.86 -24.93 26.62
CA ARG A 19 -25.04 -26.12 25.79
C ARG A 19 -23.89 -27.10 26.00
N GLN A 20 -22.65 -26.61 25.96
CA GLN A 20 -21.45 -27.45 26.18
C GLN A 20 -21.46 -28.07 27.58
N HIS A 21 -21.87 -27.31 28.58
CA HIS A 21 -22.02 -27.82 29.93
C HIS A 21 -23.06 -28.95 30.02
N PHE A 22 -24.26 -28.75 29.44
CA PHE A 22 -25.29 -29.78 29.45
C PHE A 22 -24.91 -31.03 28.65
N ALA A 23 -24.09 -30.88 27.61
CA ALA A 23 -23.53 -32.01 26.86
C ALA A 23 -22.61 -32.86 27.74
N ILE A 24 -21.69 -32.23 28.49
CA ILE A 24 -20.78 -32.95 29.39
C ILE A 24 -21.57 -33.62 30.53
N ASP A 25 -22.56 -32.94 31.10
CA ASP A 25 -23.48 -33.52 32.10
C ASP A 25 -24.25 -34.73 31.54
N ALA A 26 -24.54 -34.73 30.24
CA ALA A 26 -25.17 -35.86 29.55
C ALA A 26 -24.18 -36.97 29.16
N GLY A 27 -22.90 -36.86 29.56
CA GLY A 27 -21.85 -37.82 29.25
C GLY A 27 -21.42 -37.78 27.79
N LEU A 28 -21.55 -36.63 27.13
CA LEU A 28 -21.18 -36.43 25.73
C LEU A 28 -19.89 -35.63 25.60
N ASP A 29 -19.05 -36.06 24.67
CA ASP A 29 -17.95 -35.26 24.19
C ASP A 29 -18.50 -34.17 23.26
N ASN A 30 -18.32 -32.93 23.70
CA ASN A 30 -18.79 -31.73 23.02
C ASN A 30 -18.14 -31.51 21.63
N MET A 31 -17.03 -32.20 21.34
CA MET A 31 -16.27 -32.01 20.10
C MET A 31 -16.74 -32.91 18.95
N ASP A 32 -17.20 -34.14 19.25
CA ASP A 32 -17.32 -35.20 18.22
C ASP A 32 -18.68 -35.92 18.19
N PHE A 33 -19.70 -35.41 18.90
CA PHE A 33 -21.05 -36.03 18.98
C PHE A 33 -20.97 -37.52 19.33
N ARG A 34 -20.24 -37.82 20.41
CA ARG A 34 -19.98 -39.18 20.88
C ARG A 34 -20.07 -39.25 22.41
N PRO A 35 -20.13 -40.45 23.00
CA PRO A 35 -19.96 -40.63 24.43
C PRO A 35 -18.59 -40.11 24.90
N LEU A 36 -18.55 -39.43 26.04
CA LEU A 36 -17.35 -38.87 26.63
C LEU A 36 -16.32 -39.99 26.90
N GLY A 37 -15.09 -39.83 26.39
CA GLY A 37 -14.01 -40.82 26.53
C GLY A 37 -14.02 -41.98 25.53
N SER A 38 -14.91 -41.98 24.53
CA SER A 38 -14.92 -42.98 23.46
C SER A 38 -13.95 -42.65 22.31
N ASP A 39 -13.38 -43.68 21.68
CA ASP A 39 -12.50 -43.54 20.51
C ASP A 39 -13.35 -43.11 19.28
N PRO A 40 -13.07 -41.96 18.64
CA PRO A 40 -13.83 -41.43 17.50
C PRO A 40 -14.00 -42.42 16.35
N LYS A 41 -13.02 -43.31 16.16
CA LYS A 41 -12.98 -44.27 15.03
C LYS A 41 -13.87 -45.50 15.27
N GLN A 42 -14.35 -45.71 16.49
CA GLN A 42 -15.09 -46.91 16.89
C GLN A 42 -16.59 -46.64 17.14
N VAL A 43 -17.04 -45.40 17.03
CA VAL A 43 -18.45 -45.03 17.25
C VAL A 43 -19.24 -45.23 15.96
N ASP A 44 -20.25 -46.11 16.00
CA ASP A 44 -21.13 -46.35 14.87
C ASP A 44 -22.07 -45.16 14.57
N ASN A 45 -22.67 -45.19 13.39
CA ASN A 45 -23.52 -44.09 12.91
C ASN A 45 -24.82 -43.96 13.70
N GLU A 46 -25.32 -45.03 14.31
CA GLU A 46 -26.54 -45.02 15.12
C GLU A 46 -26.29 -44.30 16.45
N THR A 47 -25.17 -44.61 17.11
CA THR A 47 -24.71 -43.95 18.33
C THR A 47 -24.42 -42.47 18.07
N ARG A 48 -23.81 -42.11 16.93
CA ARG A 48 -23.63 -40.72 16.52
C ARG A 48 -24.94 -39.99 16.26
N ALA A 49 -25.96 -40.67 15.72
CA ALA A 49 -27.28 -40.09 15.52
C ALA A 49 -27.99 -39.83 16.85
N GLN A 50 -27.92 -40.77 17.80
CA GLN A 50 -28.44 -40.60 19.15
C GLN A 50 -27.72 -39.48 19.92
N CYS A 51 -26.40 -39.38 19.79
CA CYS A 51 -25.62 -38.29 20.38
C CYS A 51 -26.00 -36.93 19.76
N ARG A 52 -26.29 -36.86 18.45
CA ARG A 52 -26.80 -35.63 17.82
C ARG A 52 -28.16 -35.21 18.36
N GLU A 53 -29.08 -36.17 18.55
CA GLU A 53 -30.40 -35.91 19.14
C GLU A 53 -30.27 -35.36 20.57
N GLN A 54 -29.42 -35.98 21.39
CA GLN A 54 -29.14 -35.52 22.75
C GLN A 54 -28.47 -34.14 22.78
N MET A 55 -27.59 -33.83 21.81
CA MET A 55 -27.00 -32.50 21.68
C MET A 55 -28.02 -31.42 21.28
N SER A 56 -29.02 -31.79 20.47
CA SER A 56 -30.15 -30.91 20.17
C SER A 56 -30.95 -30.61 21.44
N ALA A 57 -31.26 -31.62 22.25
CA ALA A 57 -31.93 -31.44 23.53
C ALA A 57 -31.11 -30.58 24.52
N CYS A 58 -29.77 -30.71 24.52
CA CYS A 58 -28.90 -29.84 25.32
C CYS A 58 -28.92 -28.38 24.86
N ARG A 59 -29.02 -28.14 23.54
CA ARG A 59 -29.14 -26.80 22.95
C ARG A 59 -30.49 -26.15 23.30
N GLU A 60 -31.57 -26.91 23.22
CA GLU A 60 -32.91 -26.46 23.64
C GLU A 60 -32.92 -26.11 25.13
N ARG A 61 -32.37 -26.98 25.98
CA ARG A 61 -32.25 -26.74 27.43
C ARG A 61 -31.43 -25.48 27.77
N ALA A 62 -30.34 -25.24 27.05
CA ALA A 62 -29.53 -24.02 27.19
C ALA A 62 -30.31 -22.77 26.79
N HIS A 63 -31.08 -22.86 25.71
CA HIS A 63 -31.94 -21.77 25.24
C HIS A 63 -33.06 -21.46 26.24
N GLU A 64 -33.80 -22.46 26.72
CA GLU A 64 -34.86 -22.29 27.73
C GLU A 64 -34.34 -21.69 29.03
N THR A 65 -33.15 -22.12 29.48
CA THR A 65 -32.52 -21.63 30.71
C THR A 65 -32.24 -20.14 30.61
N LEU A 66 -31.65 -19.67 29.50
CA LEU A 66 -31.38 -18.25 29.30
C LEU A 66 -32.66 -17.45 29.07
N SER A 67 -33.58 -17.97 28.25
CA SER A 67 -34.88 -17.33 28.00
C SER A 67 -35.65 -17.08 29.32
N GLY A 68 -35.62 -18.05 30.25
CA GLY A 68 -36.22 -17.91 31.58
C GLY A 68 -35.51 -16.88 32.47
N LEU A 69 -34.18 -16.78 32.41
CA LEU A 69 -33.41 -15.79 33.18
C LEU A 69 -33.64 -14.35 32.68
N ILE A 70 -33.70 -14.18 31.36
CA ILE A 70 -34.01 -12.90 30.71
C ILE A 70 -35.45 -12.50 31.01
N GLY A 71 -36.41 -13.40 30.77
CA GLY A 71 -37.84 -13.15 30.99
C GLY A 71 -38.21 -12.86 32.45
N GLY A 72 -37.46 -13.43 33.39
CA GLY A 72 -37.60 -13.15 34.82
C GLY A 72 -36.82 -11.94 35.31
N ALA A 73 -36.15 -11.18 34.43
CA ALA A 73 -35.28 -10.04 34.75
C ALA A 73 -34.19 -10.35 35.79
N LYS A 74 -33.71 -11.61 35.82
CA LYS A 74 -32.66 -12.05 36.76
C LYS A 74 -31.25 -11.71 36.27
N ILE A 75 -31.11 -11.41 34.98
CA ILE A 75 -29.90 -10.90 34.36
C ILE A 75 -30.22 -9.62 33.61
N SER A 76 -29.34 -8.62 33.69
CA SER A 76 -29.55 -7.36 32.97
C SER A 76 -29.05 -7.52 31.53
N VAL A 77 -29.96 -7.36 30.56
CA VAL A 77 -29.61 -7.47 29.14
C VAL A 77 -29.45 -6.09 28.53
N TRP A 78 -28.38 -5.91 27.77
CA TRP A 78 -28.02 -4.72 27.04
C TRP A 78 -28.08 -5.03 25.55
N ARG A 79 -28.45 -4.05 24.74
CA ARG A 79 -28.46 -4.13 23.28
C ARG A 79 -27.48 -3.13 22.68
N GLU A 80 -26.81 -3.54 21.63
CA GLU A 80 -26.04 -2.66 20.77
C GLU A 80 -27.00 -1.86 19.87
N THR A 81 -26.88 -0.53 19.88
CA THR A 81 -27.66 0.36 19.03
C THR A 81 -27.05 0.41 17.62
N ASP A 82 -27.83 0.85 16.64
CA ASP A 82 -27.34 0.95 15.25
C ASP A 82 -26.23 2.00 15.06
N GLU A 83 -26.02 2.85 16.08
CA GLU A 83 -24.93 3.82 16.18
C GLU A 83 -23.69 3.26 16.92
N GLY A 84 -23.66 1.96 17.24
CA GLY A 84 -22.55 1.30 17.93
C GLY A 84 -22.46 1.54 19.44
N GLY A 85 -23.52 2.09 20.05
CA GLY A 85 -23.62 2.31 21.50
C GLY A 85 -24.30 1.14 22.23
N MET A 86 -24.29 1.12 23.57
CA MET A 86 -24.96 0.10 24.38
C MET A 86 -26.12 0.70 25.17
N GLY A 87 -27.32 0.15 25.03
CA GLY A 87 -28.52 0.56 25.77
C GLY A 87 -29.16 -0.61 26.52
N VAL A 88 -29.75 -0.36 27.69
CA VAL A 88 -30.47 -1.42 28.44
C VAL A 88 -31.67 -1.89 27.62
N ALA A 89 -31.79 -3.20 27.44
CA ALA A 89 -32.92 -3.83 26.77
C ALA A 89 -34.00 -4.18 27.80
N ALA A 90 -35.26 -3.86 27.49
CA ALA A 90 -36.37 -4.28 28.34
C ALA A 90 -36.43 -5.84 28.37
N PRO A 91 -36.60 -6.49 29.54
CA PRO A 91 -36.56 -7.95 29.67
C PRO A 91 -37.49 -8.70 28.72
N THR A 92 -38.72 -8.21 28.52
CA THR A 92 -39.71 -8.79 27.60
C THR A 92 -39.29 -8.67 26.14
N TRP A 93 -38.67 -7.55 25.76
CA TRP A 93 -38.14 -7.33 24.43
C TRP A 93 -36.88 -8.16 24.17
N ALA A 94 -35.95 -8.20 25.13
CA ALA A 94 -34.73 -9.01 25.04
C ALA A 94 -35.05 -10.51 24.92
N ARG A 95 -36.05 -10.98 25.67
CA ARG A 95 -36.54 -12.36 25.55
C ARG A 95 -37.14 -12.62 24.17
N ALA A 96 -38.02 -11.75 23.67
CA ALA A 96 -38.63 -11.92 22.35
C ALA A 96 -37.58 -11.90 21.22
N ALA A 97 -36.56 -11.05 21.34
CA ALA A 97 -35.43 -11.01 20.41
C ALA A 97 -34.57 -12.29 20.49
N PHE A 98 -34.31 -12.80 21.69
CA PHE A 98 -33.53 -14.04 21.88
C PHE A 98 -34.28 -15.30 21.43
N ASP A 99 -35.60 -15.38 21.70
CA ASP A 99 -36.48 -16.51 21.38
C ASP A 99 -36.82 -16.59 19.87
N GLY A 100 -36.35 -15.64 19.05
CA GLY A 100 -36.30 -15.82 17.59
C GLY A 100 -37.43 -15.23 16.76
N GLN A 101 -38.04 -14.10 17.16
CA GLN A 101 -38.88 -13.34 16.22
C GLN A 101 -38.08 -12.45 15.25
N ASP A 102 -36.76 -12.27 15.45
CA ASP A 102 -35.91 -11.49 14.56
C ASP A 102 -34.42 -11.83 14.78
N CYS A 103 -33.89 -12.77 13.98
CA CYS A 103 -32.56 -13.35 14.16
C CYS A 103 -31.40 -12.35 14.00
N GLN A 104 -31.58 -11.25 13.25
CA GLN A 104 -30.58 -10.17 13.15
C GLN A 104 -30.45 -9.35 14.45
N ARG A 105 -31.43 -9.43 15.35
CA ARG A 105 -31.47 -8.63 16.59
C ARG A 105 -30.91 -9.35 17.82
N ALA A 106 -30.80 -10.68 17.79
CA ALA A 106 -30.27 -11.49 18.90
C ALA A 106 -28.74 -11.38 19.05
N ASP A 107 -28.00 -11.17 17.94
CA ASP A 107 -26.54 -11.07 17.94
C ASP A 107 -26.00 -9.79 18.58
N LYS A 108 -26.89 -8.81 18.81
CA LYS A 108 -26.60 -7.53 19.46
C LYS A 108 -26.95 -7.51 20.95
N LEU A 109 -27.27 -8.66 21.56
CA LEU A 109 -27.63 -8.76 22.98
C LEU A 109 -26.46 -9.20 23.86
N TYR A 110 -26.26 -8.50 24.96
CA TYR A 110 -25.19 -8.74 25.91
C TYR A 110 -25.71 -8.72 27.35
N PHE A 111 -25.00 -9.34 28.28
CA PHE A 111 -25.22 -9.15 29.73
C PHE A 111 -23.89 -8.88 30.43
N ALA A 112 -23.93 -8.34 31.64
CA ALA A 112 -22.72 -8.02 32.38
C ALA A 112 -21.99 -9.29 32.82
N THR A 113 -20.66 -9.30 32.72
CA THR A 113 -19.83 -10.38 33.27
C THR A 113 -20.06 -10.62 34.76
N SER A 114 -20.46 -9.59 35.53
CA SER A 114 -20.85 -9.72 36.93
C SER A 114 -22.08 -10.62 37.13
N ASP A 115 -22.98 -10.68 36.15
CA ASP A 115 -24.18 -11.52 36.21
C ASP A 115 -23.87 -12.99 35.87
N TRP A 116 -22.62 -13.31 35.50
CA TRP A 116 -22.15 -14.68 35.24
C TRP A 116 -22.27 -15.58 36.47
N GLU A 117 -22.13 -15.01 37.67
CA GLU A 117 -22.35 -15.74 38.93
C GLU A 117 -23.79 -16.24 39.09
N THR A 118 -24.76 -15.64 38.40
CA THR A 118 -26.15 -16.12 38.37
C THR A 118 -26.30 -17.38 37.50
N LEU A 119 -25.39 -17.61 36.55
CA LEU A 119 -25.33 -18.79 35.68
C LEU A 119 -24.56 -19.96 36.31
N LEU A 120 -23.56 -19.67 37.15
CA LEU A 120 -22.69 -20.63 37.81
C LEU A 120 -23.39 -21.72 38.66
N PRO A 121 -24.43 -21.42 39.47
CA PRO A 121 -25.18 -22.42 40.22
C PRO A 121 -25.93 -23.43 39.35
N LYS A 122 -26.16 -23.11 38.07
CA LYS A 122 -26.77 -24.02 37.08
C LYS A 122 -25.74 -24.93 36.41
N LEU A 123 -24.45 -24.73 36.68
CA LEU A 123 -23.36 -25.62 36.29
C LEU A 123 -23.26 -26.76 37.33
N THR A 124 -24.05 -27.80 37.09
CA THR A 124 -24.52 -28.73 38.12
C THR A 124 -23.64 -29.93 38.46
N SER A 125 -22.77 -30.44 37.56
CA SER A 125 -22.01 -31.67 37.87
C SER A 125 -20.57 -31.42 38.35
N PRO A 126 -20.05 -32.26 39.27
CA PRO A 126 -18.62 -32.31 39.60
C PRO A 126 -17.74 -32.57 38.37
N GLU A 127 -18.21 -33.37 37.41
CA GLU A 127 -17.51 -33.75 36.17
C GLU A 127 -17.33 -32.56 35.23
N SER A 128 -18.37 -31.76 35.01
CA SER A 128 -18.28 -30.54 34.21
C SER A 128 -17.39 -29.49 34.89
N ARG A 129 -17.51 -29.34 36.22
CA ARG A 129 -16.63 -28.46 36.99
C ARG A 129 -15.18 -28.93 36.87
N ARG A 130 -14.92 -30.23 36.98
CA ARG A 130 -13.58 -30.79 36.83
C ARG A 130 -13.00 -30.53 35.43
N TYR A 131 -13.78 -30.77 34.39
CA TYR A 131 -13.39 -30.54 32.99
C TYR A 131 -13.02 -29.07 32.71
N PHE A 132 -13.76 -28.12 33.29
CA PHE A 132 -13.51 -26.68 33.09
C PHE A 132 -12.57 -26.04 34.13
N PHE A 133 -12.43 -26.58 35.35
CA PHE A 133 -11.54 -26.05 36.40
C PHE A 133 -10.14 -26.68 36.41
N GLU A 134 -9.94 -27.93 35.96
CA GLU A 134 -8.57 -28.51 35.86
C GLU A 134 -7.73 -27.85 34.75
N GLN A 135 -8.35 -27.14 33.80
CA GLN A 135 -7.66 -26.23 32.87
C GLN A 135 -7.10 -24.95 33.53
N ARG A 136 -7.35 -24.69 34.83
CA ARG A 136 -6.73 -23.56 35.57
C ARG A 136 -5.43 -23.92 36.29
N THR A 137 -5.11 -25.21 36.49
CA THR A 137 -4.00 -25.63 37.39
C THR A 137 -2.76 -26.19 36.68
N ASN A 138 -2.76 -26.34 35.35
CA ASN A 138 -1.55 -26.48 34.53
C ASN A 138 -1.45 -25.23 33.65
N PRO A 139 -0.32 -24.51 33.66
CA PRO A 139 -0.29 -23.06 33.54
C PRO A 139 -0.87 -22.60 32.20
N PRO A 140 -1.98 -21.83 32.23
CA PRO A 140 -2.26 -20.87 31.19
C PRO A 140 -1.92 -19.46 31.71
N LEU A 141 -1.63 -18.55 30.77
CA LEU A 141 -1.58 -17.07 30.88
C LEU A 141 -0.19 -16.43 31.15
N PRO A 142 0.10 -15.21 30.63
CA PRO A 142 -0.74 -14.03 30.80
C PRO A 142 -1.42 -13.50 29.54
N SER A 143 -2.71 -13.17 29.69
CA SER A 143 -3.36 -12.12 28.92
C SER A 143 -2.95 -10.75 29.47
N ARG A 144 -2.72 -9.76 28.60
CA ARG A 144 -3.55 -8.53 28.49
C ARG A 144 -2.87 -7.41 27.70
N SER A 145 -3.73 -6.71 26.96
CA SER A 145 -3.70 -5.27 26.70
C SER A 145 -2.64 -4.73 25.73
N THR A 146 -3.17 -4.02 24.73
CA THR A 146 -2.61 -2.82 24.12
C THR A 146 -1.74 -2.04 25.13
N ASN A 147 -0.42 -2.18 24.99
CA ASN A 147 0.62 -1.15 25.06
C ASN A 147 1.98 -1.85 25.23
N GLY A 148 2.85 -1.67 24.23
CA GLY A 148 4.29 -1.94 24.27
C GLY A 148 4.79 -3.16 25.06
N ASN A 149 4.89 -4.32 24.40
CA ASN A 149 6.02 -5.28 24.45
C ASN A 149 5.54 -6.67 24.00
N ALA A 150 5.99 -7.08 22.81
CA ALA A 150 5.90 -8.44 22.34
C ALA A 150 6.81 -9.36 23.19
N LYS A 151 6.23 -10.31 23.93
CA LYS A 151 6.81 -11.63 24.27
C LYS A 151 5.77 -12.47 25.04
N GLN A 152 5.66 -13.75 24.65
CA GLN A 152 4.85 -14.85 25.22
C GLN A 152 3.41 -15.03 24.70
N PHE A 153 3.31 -15.52 23.46
CA PHE A 153 2.27 -16.47 23.05
C PHE A 153 2.95 -17.82 22.84
N ALA A 154 2.78 -18.76 23.77
CA ALA A 154 3.28 -20.13 23.64
C ALA A 154 2.10 -21.11 23.77
N GLY A 155 1.76 -21.79 22.66
CA GLY A 155 1.12 -23.12 22.72
C GLY A 155 -0.28 -23.35 22.13
N ALA A 156 -1.03 -22.34 21.67
CA ALA A 156 -2.32 -22.57 20.99
C ALA A 156 -2.41 -21.76 19.69
N THR A 157 -2.82 -22.40 18.60
CA THR A 157 -2.90 -21.77 17.28
C THR A 157 -4.20 -20.96 17.13
N CYS A 158 -4.21 -19.94 16.28
CA CYS A 158 -5.44 -19.24 15.87
C CYS A 158 -6.48 -20.18 15.21
N PHE A 159 -6.06 -21.35 14.73
CA PHE A 159 -6.93 -22.39 14.18
C PHE A 159 -7.62 -23.24 15.27
N ASP A 160 -7.05 -23.32 16.47
CA ASP A 160 -7.62 -24.05 17.61
C ASP A 160 -8.74 -23.25 18.29
N LEU A 161 -8.66 -21.92 18.26
CA LEU A 161 -9.64 -21.01 18.87
C LEU A 161 -10.90 -20.80 18.00
N ALA A 162 -10.85 -21.09 16.70
CA ALA A 162 -11.95 -20.88 15.76
C ALA A 162 -12.83 -22.14 15.56
N ASN A 163 -12.82 -23.08 16.50
CA ASN A 163 -13.34 -24.43 16.28
C ASN A 163 -14.89 -24.53 16.23
N GLN A 164 -15.66 -23.48 16.51
CA GLN A 164 -17.13 -23.59 16.61
C GLN A 164 -17.88 -22.35 16.10
N SER A 165 -18.32 -22.41 14.84
CA SER A 165 -19.49 -21.69 14.32
C SER A 165 -20.07 -22.46 13.13
N ASN A 166 -21.41 -22.60 13.10
CA ASN A 166 -22.22 -23.46 12.23
C ASN A 166 -21.63 -23.75 10.83
N LEU A 167 -21.34 -25.03 10.56
CA LEU A 167 -20.91 -25.54 9.25
C LEU A 167 -22.07 -25.79 8.26
N ASP A 168 -23.32 -25.62 8.70
CA ASP A 168 -24.51 -26.08 7.96
C ASP A 168 -25.38 -24.96 7.36
N GLY A 169 -25.01 -23.69 7.52
CA GLY A 169 -25.87 -22.55 7.15
C GLY A 169 -25.91 -22.16 5.67
N LEU A 170 -25.01 -22.69 4.82
CA LEU A 170 -24.82 -22.16 3.45
C LEU A 170 -24.78 -23.21 2.33
N GLY A 171 -25.17 -24.46 2.59
CA GLY A 171 -25.33 -25.47 1.55
C GLY A 171 -24.06 -25.69 0.70
N GLU A 172 -24.06 -25.24 -0.55
CA GLU A 172 -22.97 -25.41 -1.54
C GLU A 172 -21.70 -24.58 -1.26
N TRP A 173 -21.72 -23.67 -0.30
CA TRP A 173 -20.62 -22.73 -0.04
C TRP A 173 -19.87 -23.03 1.26
N CYS A 174 -18.59 -22.66 1.27
CA CYS A 174 -17.68 -22.74 2.41
C CYS A 174 -17.02 -21.37 2.58
N LEU A 175 -16.99 -20.83 3.80
CA LEU A 175 -16.23 -19.59 4.04
C LEU A 175 -14.73 -19.84 3.84
N CYS A 176 -13.99 -18.82 3.39
CA CYS A 176 -12.55 -18.92 3.13
C CYS A 176 -11.78 -19.53 4.32
N PHE A 177 -12.00 -19.01 5.54
CA PHE A 177 -11.36 -19.55 6.74
C PHE A 177 -11.72 -21.03 7.03
N GLN A 178 -12.94 -21.47 6.69
CA GLN A 178 -13.35 -22.87 6.84
C GLN A 178 -12.65 -23.77 5.81
N ALA A 179 -12.44 -23.27 4.59
CA ALA A 179 -11.70 -23.97 3.55
C ALA A 179 -10.22 -24.16 3.94
N VAL A 180 -9.60 -23.11 4.49
CA VAL A 180 -8.22 -23.16 5.04
C VAL A 180 -8.12 -24.21 6.15
N ARG A 181 -9.12 -24.31 7.03
CA ARG A 181 -9.15 -25.34 8.08
C ARG A 181 -9.20 -26.76 7.53
N ARG A 182 -10.02 -27.01 6.49
CA ARG A 182 -10.07 -28.31 5.83
C ARG A 182 -8.73 -28.66 5.16
N LEU A 183 -8.09 -27.69 4.52
CA LEU A 183 -6.74 -27.86 3.98
C LEU A 183 -5.73 -28.18 5.10
N HIS A 184 -5.78 -27.45 6.21
CA HIS A 184 -4.86 -27.65 7.34
C HIS A 184 -4.95 -29.08 7.88
N GLN A 185 -6.17 -29.60 8.06
CA GLN A 185 -6.38 -30.98 8.49
C GLN A 185 -5.83 -31.98 7.46
N ARG A 186 -6.15 -31.78 6.18
CA ARG A 186 -5.65 -32.63 5.09
C ARG A 186 -4.13 -32.68 5.04
N LEU A 187 -3.47 -31.52 5.17
CA LEU A 187 -2.01 -31.45 5.17
C LEU A 187 -1.42 -32.18 6.39
N LYS A 188 -2.00 -32.03 7.58
CA LYS A 188 -1.56 -32.76 8.78
C LYS A 188 -1.72 -34.28 8.63
N ASP A 189 -2.86 -34.74 8.10
CA ASP A 189 -3.14 -36.16 7.95
C ASP A 189 -2.19 -36.85 6.94
N ASP A 190 -1.87 -36.17 5.85
CA ASP A 190 -1.11 -36.76 4.73
C ASP A 190 0.41 -36.59 4.84
N VAL A 191 0.88 -35.48 5.43
CA VAL A 191 2.32 -35.17 5.52
C VAL A 191 2.94 -35.77 6.79
N GLY A 192 2.12 -36.03 7.81
CA GLY A 192 2.54 -36.68 9.06
C GLY A 192 3.65 -35.92 9.79
N ASP A 193 4.67 -36.64 10.25
CA ASP A 193 5.80 -36.11 11.05
C ASP A 193 6.88 -35.38 10.21
N SER A 194 6.68 -35.21 8.90
CA SER A 194 7.64 -34.51 8.04
C SER A 194 7.66 -33.01 8.36
N ASP A 195 8.82 -32.36 8.24
CA ASP A 195 8.93 -30.90 8.47
C ASP A 195 7.93 -30.14 7.58
N PRO A 196 6.93 -29.44 8.16
CA PRO A 196 5.87 -28.84 7.38
C PRO A 196 6.32 -27.63 6.58
N ALA A 197 7.37 -26.93 7.00
CA ALA A 197 7.94 -25.78 6.30
C ALA A 197 9.47 -25.76 6.45
N PRO A 198 10.20 -26.57 5.66
CA PRO A 198 11.66 -26.69 5.76
C PRO A 198 12.40 -25.40 5.41
N TRP A 199 11.75 -24.45 4.71
CA TRP A 199 12.30 -23.14 4.36
C TRP A 199 12.30 -22.13 5.52
N ILE A 200 11.66 -22.45 6.65
CA ILE A 200 11.67 -21.59 7.83
C ILE A 200 12.82 -22.03 8.73
N GLU A 201 13.94 -21.31 8.61
CA GLU A 201 15.10 -21.44 9.49
C GLU A 201 15.05 -20.33 10.55
N MET A 202 15.08 -20.68 11.84
CA MET A 202 15.10 -19.71 12.95
C MET A 202 16.30 -19.94 13.87
N ALA A 203 16.93 -18.84 14.30
CA ALA A 203 18.11 -18.86 15.17
C ALA A 203 17.79 -19.21 16.63
N GLU A 204 16.57 -18.92 17.10
CA GLU A 204 16.05 -19.31 18.42
C GLU A 204 14.69 -19.99 18.23
N TRP A 205 14.44 -21.03 19.02
CA TRP A 205 13.24 -21.87 18.91
C TRP A 205 12.13 -21.27 19.77
N PRO A 206 11.09 -20.62 19.20
CA PRO A 206 9.92 -20.27 19.99
C PRO A 206 9.15 -21.55 20.35
N ASP A 207 8.49 -21.55 21.52
CA ASP A 207 7.68 -22.68 22.03
C ASP A 207 6.53 -23.12 21.09
N ASN A 208 6.31 -22.40 19.98
CA ASN A 208 5.27 -22.64 18.98
C ASN A 208 5.81 -22.78 17.52
N LEU A 209 7.08 -23.12 17.34
CA LEU A 209 7.71 -23.19 16.00
C LEU A 209 6.96 -24.13 15.04
N GLU A 210 6.56 -25.31 15.51
CA GLU A 210 5.86 -26.30 14.69
C GLU A 210 4.50 -25.77 14.18
N THR A 211 3.73 -25.13 15.06
CA THR A 211 2.51 -24.40 14.72
C THR A 211 2.76 -23.37 13.61
N LEU A 212 3.81 -22.56 13.76
CA LEU A 212 4.12 -21.50 12.80
C LEU A 212 4.44 -22.07 11.43
N LYS A 213 5.20 -23.16 11.38
CA LYS A 213 5.52 -23.87 10.14
C LYS A 213 4.28 -24.45 9.46
N TRP A 214 3.38 -25.09 10.20
CA TRP A 214 2.11 -25.57 9.67
C TRP A 214 1.22 -24.46 9.12
N ASN A 215 1.15 -23.33 9.82
CA ASN A 215 0.37 -22.17 9.39
C ASN A 215 0.94 -21.58 8.09
N ALA A 216 2.26 -21.43 8.02
CA ALA A 216 2.95 -20.94 6.83
C ALA A 216 2.73 -21.88 5.62
N ARG A 217 2.91 -23.19 5.80
CA ARG A 217 2.62 -24.18 4.74
C ARG A 217 1.17 -24.06 4.26
N THR A 218 0.22 -24.10 5.19
CA THR A 218 -1.22 -24.04 4.90
C THR A 218 -1.58 -22.77 4.13
N GLY A 219 -1.16 -21.60 4.64
CA GLY A 219 -1.46 -20.31 4.05
C GLY A 219 -0.86 -20.16 2.65
N LEU A 220 0.38 -20.59 2.45
CA LEU A 220 1.03 -20.49 1.14
C LEU A 220 0.44 -21.47 0.12
N THR A 221 0.16 -22.73 0.51
CA THR A 221 -0.51 -23.71 -0.38
C THR A 221 -1.87 -23.19 -0.84
N PHE A 222 -2.65 -22.63 0.09
CA PHE A 222 -3.97 -22.09 -0.23
C PHE A 222 -3.88 -20.85 -1.13
N ARG A 223 -3.01 -19.89 -0.79
CA ARG A 223 -2.79 -18.68 -1.58
C ARG A 223 -2.29 -18.99 -2.99
N ARG A 224 -1.38 -19.97 -3.13
CA ARG A 224 -0.93 -20.46 -4.44
C ARG A 224 -2.11 -20.95 -5.29
N ALA A 225 -3.03 -21.72 -4.71
CA ALA A 225 -4.17 -22.24 -5.46
C ALA A 225 -5.10 -21.13 -5.95
N LEU A 226 -5.29 -20.07 -5.16
CA LEU A 226 -6.07 -18.89 -5.54
C LEU A 226 -5.35 -18.08 -6.63
N LEU A 227 -4.03 -17.89 -6.51
CA LEU A 227 -3.22 -17.17 -7.50
C LEU A 227 -3.16 -17.89 -8.85
N THR A 228 -3.13 -19.22 -8.88
CA THR A 228 -3.13 -19.98 -10.15
C THR A 228 -4.54 -20.22 -10.71
N GLY A 229 -5.58 -19.90 -9.95
CA GLY A 229 -6.98 -20.21 -10.31
C GLY A 229 -7.34 -21.69 -10.19
N ASN A 230 -6.48 -22.51 -9.55
CA ASN A 230 -6.80 -23.90 -9.20
C ASN A 230 -7.92 -24.00 -8.17
N LEU A 231 -8.08 -22.95 -7.36
CA LEU A 231 -9.22 -22.75 -6.47
C LEU A 231 -9.76 -21.35 -6.74
N LYS A 232 -11.08 -21.20 -6.77
CA LYS A 232 -11.76 -19.92 -6.98
C LYS A 232 -12.48 -19.48 -5.73
N ALA A 233 -12.40 -18.19 -5.47
CA ALA A 233 -13.03 -17.54 -4.34
C ALA A 233 -14.04 -16.52 -4.84
N TYR A 234 -15.13 -16.35 -4.11
CA TYR A 234 -16.29 -15.57 -4.53
C TYR A 234 -16.76 -14.67 -3.40
N TYR A 235 -17.30 -13.52 -3.75
CA TYR A 235 -18.19 -12.78 -2.87
C TYR A 235 -19.64 -12.96 -3.34
N LEU A 236 -20.56 -12.91 -2.37
CA LEU A 236 -21.99 -13.09 -2.62
C LEU A 236 -22.68 -11.75 -2.37
N GLU A 237 -23.24 -11.15 -3.41
CA GLU A 237 -24.08 -9.95 -3.34
C GLU A 237 -25.53 -10.29 -3.65
N ASP A 238 -26.45 -9.35 -3.38
CA ASP A 238 -27.89 -9.50 -3.68
C ASP A 238 -28.14 -9.82 -5.17
N ASP A 239 -27.22 -9.38 -6.04
CA ASP A 239 -27.30 -9.47 -7.50
C ASP A 239 -26.66 -10.76 -8.06
N GLY A 240 -26.01 -11.57 -7.21
CA GLY A 240 -25.42 -12.86 -7.59
C GLY A 240 -24.02 -13.12 -7.03
N GLU A 241 -23.42 -14.20 -7.52
CA GLU A 241 -22.03 -14.55 -7.21
C GLU A 241 -21.05 -13.75 -8.08
N GLN A 242 -19.96 -13.32 -7.47
CA GLN A 242 -18.92 -12.59 -8.16
C GLN A 242 -17.55 -13.17 -7.81
N LEU A 243 -16.73 -13.39 -8.83
CA LEU A 243 -15.41 -13.99 -8.68
C LEU A 243 -14.44 -12.96 -8.08
N VAL A 244 -13.77 -13.33 -7.00
CA VAL A 244 -12.63 -12.58 -6.47
C VAL A 244 -11.43 -12.80 -7.41
N PRO A 245 -10.86 -11.74 -8.00
CA PRO A 245 -9.70 -11.87 -8.89
C PRO A 245 -8.49 -12.49 -8.22
N GLY A 246 -7.67 -13.20 -8.99
CA GLY A 246 -6.43 -13.82 -8.50
C GLY A 246 -5.46 -12.80 -7.92
N TRP A 247 -5.33 -11.63 -8.58
CA TRP A 247 -4.43 -10.56 -8.12
C TRP A 247 -4.77 -10.00 -6.74
N ALA A 248 -6.02 -10.12 -6.25
CA ALA A 248 -6.41 -9.66 -4.92
C ALA A 248 -5.73 -10.46 -3.80
N TRP A 249 -5.35 -11.70 -4.09
CA TRP A 249 -4.62 -12.59 -3.17
C TRP A 249 -3.11 -12.38 -3.19
N ALA A 250 -2.61 -11.45 -4.00
CA ALA A 250 -1.17 -11.18 -4.10
C ALA A 250 -0.64 -10.38 -2.90
N ASN A 251 -1.47 -9.69 -2.12
CA ASN A 251 -1.05 -9.04 -0.88
C ASN A 251 -1.11 -10.04 0.29
N GLU A 252 0.04 -10.27 0.95
CA GLU A 252 0.14 -11.22 2.06
C GLU A 252 -0.68 -10.83 3.29
N HIS A 253 -0.66 -9.56 3.68
CA HIS A 253 -1.36 -9.06 4.86
C HIS A 253 -2.88 -9.19 4.68
N ALA A 254 -3.40 -8.75 3.53
CA ALA A 254 -4.82 -8.84 3.21
C ALA A 254 -5.29 -10.30 3.07
N ALA A 255 -4.49 -11.14 2.39
CA ALA A 255 -4.81 -12.56 2.26
C ALA A 255 -4.80 -13.27 3.62
N GLY A 256 -3.86 -12.93 4.50
CA GLY A 256 -3.80 -13.44 5.87
C GLY A 256 -5.09 -13.13 6.64
N GLU A 257 -5.58 -11.90 6.56
CA GLU A 257 -6.83 -11.52 7.22
C GLU A 257 -8.03 -12.33 6.71
N ALA A 258 -8.15 -12.53 5.39
CA ALA A 258 -9.22 -13.36 4.82
C ALA A 258 -9.20 -14.81 5.30
N MET A 259 -8.00 -15.34 5.60
CA MET A 259 -7.82 -16.69 6.13
C MET A 259 -8.12 -16.78 7.63
N HIS A 260 -8.12 -15.66 8.37
CA HIS A 260 -8.23 -15.63 9.84
C HIS A 260 -9.51 -14.96 10.38
N ALA A 261 -9.99 -13.88 9.76
CA ALA A 261 -11.00 -12.97 10.30
C ALA A 261 -12.25 -12.80 9.41
N ILE A 262 -12.38 -13.63 8.37
CA ILE A 262 -13.57 -13.84 7.51
C ILE A 262 -13.70 -12.87 6.32
N SER A 263 -13.09 -11.69 6.35
CA SER A 263 -13.13 -10.71 5.25
C SER A 263 -11.80 -10.58 4.50
N LEU A 264 -11.88 -10.36 3.19
CA LEU A 264 -10.75 -9.91 2.39
C LEU A 264 -10.79 -8.37 2.30
N PRO A 265 -9.81 -7.66 2.90
CA PRO A 265 -9.72 -6.21 2.75
C PRO A 265 -9.52 -5.82 1.28
N SER A 266 -10.33 -4.89 0.80
CA SER A 266 -10.17 -4.31 -0.53
C SER A 266 -9.09 -3.22 -0.52
N ASP A 267 -8.30 -3.17 -1.59
CA ASP A 267 -7.32 -2.11 -1.80
C ASP A 267 -8.05 -0.82 -2.21
N PRO A 268 -8.09 0.21 -1.35
CA PRO A 268 -8.82 1.45 -1.64
C PRO A 268 -8.14 2.30 -2.71
N PHE A 269 -6.91 1.94 -3.12
CA PHE A 269 -6.14 2.63 -4.13
C PHE A 269 -6.28 2.01 -5.53
N LEU A 270 -7.22 1.09 -5.75
CA LEU A 270 -7.51 0.56 -7.08
C LEU A 270 -8.81 1.17 -7.64
N SER A 271 -8.76 1.62 -8.90
CA SER A 271 -9.95 2.15 -9.56
C SER A 271 -10.98 1.03 -9.85
N GLY A 272 -12.25 1.28 -9.55
CA GLY A 272 -13.36 0.41 -9.97
C GLY A 272 -13.56 -0.88 -9.15
N PHE A 273 -12.82 -1.07 -8.05
CA PHE A 273 -13.03 -2.18 -7.12
C PHE A 273 -13.42 -1.62 -5.74
N SER A 274 -14.66 -1.82 -5.32
CA SER A 274 -15.05 -1.66 -3.92
C SER A 274 -16.17 -2.63 -3.62
N PRO A 275 -15.95 -3.53 -2.66
CA PRO A 275 -16.70 -3.39 -1.40
C PRO A 275 -15.80 -3.50 -0.16
N HIS A 276 -16.24 -2.89 0.93
CA HIS A 276 -15.65 -3.03 2.27
C HIS A 276 -15.95 -4.42 2.86
N ASP A 277 -14.97 -5.03 3.52
CA ASP A 277 -15.10 -6.28 4.28
C ASP A 277 -15.86 -7.40 3.56
N LEU A 278 -15.41 -7.71 2.34
CA LEU A 278 -15.99 -8.79 1.55
C LEU A 278 -15.81 -10.13 2.26
N ARG A 279 -16.92 -10.73 2.69
CA ARG A 279 -16.90 -12.13 3.09
C ARG A 279 -16.64 -12.98 1.86
N VAL A 280 -15.59 -13.78 1.96
CA VAL A 280 -15.16 -14.61 0.84
C VAL A 280 -15.58 -16.05 1.05
N TYR A 281 -16.15 -16.63 0.00
CA TYR A 281 -16.66 -17.98 -0.07
C TYR A 281 -15.95 -18.78 -1.16
N ILE A 282 -15.89 -20.09 -0.97
CA ILE A 282 -15.40 -21.07 -1.93
C ILE A 282 -16.49 -22.10 -2.11
N ARG A 283 -16.72 -22.52 -3.36
CA ARG A 283 -17.66 -23.59 -3.66
C ARG A 283 -17.17 -24.89 -3.04
N ARG A 284 -18.04 -25.55 -2.28
CA ARG A 284 -17.71 -26.78 -1.55
C ARG A 284 -17.25 -27.89 -2.50
N THR A 285 -17.92 -28.04 -3.64
CA THR A 285 -17.57 -29.03 -4.67
C THR A 285 -16.19 -28.78 -5.27
N GLU A 286 -15.84 -27.51 -5.54
CA GLU A 286 -14.51 -27.13 -6.04
C GLU A 286 -13.42 -27.36 -4.99
N LEU A 287 -13.69 -26.99 -3.73
CA LEU A 287 -12.80 -27.25 -2.62
C LEU A 287 -12.54 -28.76 -2.44
N GLU A 288 -13.59 -29.55 -2.43
CA GLU A 288 -13.49 -31.01 -2.26
C GLU A 288 -12.74 -31.66 -3.43
N ALA A 289 -13.02 -31.25 -4.67
CA ALA A 289 -12.28 -31.73 -5.83
C ALA A 289 -10.80 -31.33 -5.79
N TRP A 290 -10.49 -30.09 -5.38
CA TRP A 290 -9.13 -29.60 -5.27
C TRP A 290 -8.34 -30.35 -4.18
N LEU A 291 -8.92 -30.57 -2.99
CA LEU A 291 -8.27 -31.27 -1.87
C LEU A 291 -7.91 -32.74 -2.18
N GLN A 292 -8.55 -33.37 -3.18
CA GLN A 292 -8.22 -34.73 -3.63
C GLN A 292 -7.00 -34.79 -4.56
N ARG A 293 -6.48 -33.64 -5.03
CA ARG A 293 -5.32 -33.64 -5.91
C ARG A 293 -4.03 -33.92 -5.13
N SER A 294 -3.13 -34.69 -5.73
CA SER A 294 -1.87 -35.09 -5.10
C SER A 294 -0.86 -33.95 -4.97
N ASP A 295 -1.00 -32.87 -5.74
CA ASP A 295 -0.12 -31.69 -5.67
C ASP A 295 -0.40 -30.81 -4.44
N VAL A 296 -1.57 -30.92 -3.82
CA VAL A 296 -1.94 -30.12 -2.63
C VAL A 296 -1.03 -30.38 -1.44
N THR A 297 -0.58 -31.62 -1.27
CA THR A 297 0.28 -32.01 -0.14
C THR A 297 1.76 -31.78 -0.43
N SER A 298 2.15 -31.41 -1.66
CA SER A 298 3.54 -31.12 -1.98
C SER A 298 4.00 -29.82 -1.31
N ALA A 299 5.25 -29.83 -0.84
CA ALA A 299 5.97 -28.65 -0.37
C ALA A 299 6.85 -28.04 -1.48
N ASP A 300 6.87 -28.64 -2.67
CA ASP A 300 7.73 -28.21 -3.77
C ASP A 300 7.38 -26.76 -4.17
N ASP A 301 8.42 -26.00 -4.53
CA ASP A 301 8.38 -24.58 -4.90
C ASP A 301 7.96 -23.61 -3.77
N LEU A 302 7.52 -24.07 -2.59
CA LEU A 302 7.28 -23.17 -1.46
C LEU A 302 8.63 -22.71 -0.87
N PRO A 303 8.76 -21.43 -0.46
CA PRO A 303 7.70 -20.43 -0.25
C PRO A 303 7.36 -19.56 -1.47
N ASN A 304 7.92 -19.84 -2.64
CA ASN A 304 7.70 -18.99 -3.81
C ASN A 304 6.24 -19.11 -4.31
N LEU A 305 5.62 -17.96 -4.53
CA LEU A 305 4.25 -17.87 -5.05
C LEU A 305 4.26 -17.51 -6.54
N PRO A 306 3.38 -18.12 -7.36
CA PRO A 306 3.26 -17.77 -8.76
C PRO A 306 2.60 -16.39 -8.91
N MET A 307 2.81 -15.77 -10.08
CA MET A 307 2.03 -14.59 -10.46
C MET A 307 0.54 -14.98 -10.62
N ALA A 308 -0.36 -14.07 -10.26
CA ALA A 308 -1.79 -14.29 -10.43
C ALA A 308 -2.15 -14.56 -11.91
N TYR A 309 -3.05 -15.51 -12.15
CA TYR A 309 -3.50 -15.89 -13.50
C TYR A 309 -4.12 -14.72 -14.28
N ASP A 310 -4.61 -13.70 -13.57
CA ASP A 310 -5.23 -12.49 -14.08
C ASP A 310 -4.45 -11.22 -13.69
N ALA A 311 -3.14 -11.32 -13.42
CA ALA A 311 -2.33 -10.16 -13.03
C ALA A 311 -2.43 -8.96 -13.99
N ALA A 312 -2.59 -9.23 -15.30
CA ALA A 312 -2.74 -8.20 -16.33
C ALA A 312 -4.10 -7.46 -16.28
N SER A 313 -5.10 -7.98 -15.55
CA SER A 313 -6.40 -7.32 -15.36
C SER A 313 -6.47 -6.51 -14.06
N LYS A 314 -5.39 -6.49 -13.25
CA LYS A 314 -5.34 -5.66 -12.05
C LYS A 314 -5.56 -4.19 -12.45
N PRO A 315 -6.52 -3.47 -11.83
CA PRO A 315 -6.75 -2.07 -12.13
C PRO A 315 -5.51 -1.21 -11.88
N GLU A 316 -5.42 -0.09 -12.59
CA GLU A 316 -4.35 0.87 -12.35
C GLU A 316 -4.48 1.51 -10.96
N PRO A 317 -3.37 1.65 -10.22
CA PRO A 317 -3.38 2.27 -8.90
C PRO A 317 -3.66 3.77 -8.98
N ILE A 318 -4.38 4.27 -8.00
CA ILE A 318 -4.64 5.69 -7.79
C ILE A 318 -3.36 6.32 -7.26
N THR A 319 -2.62 6.97 -8.15
CA THR A 319 -1.40 7.71 -7.81
C THR A 319 -1.65 9.18 -7.53
N TYR A 320 -2.90 9.64 -7.71
CA TYR A 320 -3.28 11.03 -7.55
C TYR A 320 -4.75 11.15 -7.14
N SER A 321 -5.03 11.90 -6.07
CA SER A 321 -6.38 12.24 -5.64
C SER A 321 -6.37 13.57 -4.91
N GLU A 322 -7.01 14.60 -5.47
CA GLU A 322 -7.09 15.90 -4.81
C GLU A 322 -7.90 15.85 -3.51
N PRO A 323 -7.61 16.76 -2.56
CA PRO A 323 -8.45 16.92 -1.38
C PRO A 323 -9.92 17.22 -1.78
N PRO A 324 -10.91 16.72 -1.02
CA PRO A 324 -12.33 16.88 -1.33
C PRO A 324 -12.70 18.34 -1.60
N GLN A 325 -13.68 18.58 -2.47
CA GLN A 325 -14.15 19.92 -2.84
C GLN A 325 -14.99 20.59 -1.73
N LYS A 326 -14.44 20.64 -0.51
CA LYS A 326 -14.97 21.34 0.66
C LYS A 326 -14.06 22.54 0.98
N PRO A 327 -14.58 23.63 1.58
CA PRO A 327 -13.76 24.79 1.93
C PRO A 327 -12.62 24.44 2.91
N PHE A 328 -12.91 23.51 3.82
CA PHE A 328 -11.96 22.93 4.74
C PHE A 328 -11.96 21.41 4.60
N VAL A 329 -10.78 20.80 4.68
CA VAL A 329 -10.52 19.35 4.60
C VAL A 329 -9.89 18.86 5.90
N ASP A 330 -10.01 17.57 6.18
CA ASP A 330 -9.46 17.02 7.42
C ASP A 330 -7.93 17.08 7.40
N LEU A 331 -7.30 17.23 8.57
CA LEU A 331 -5.84 17.23 8.67
C LEU A 331 -5.21 15.97 8.07
N THR A 332 -5.85 14.81 8.22
CA THR A 332 -5.39 13.57 7.59
C THR A 332 -5.35 13.68 6.07
N GLU A 333 -6.40 14.23 5.45
CA GLU A 333 -6.48 14.43 4.00
C GLU A 333 -5.40 15.41 3.53
N ALA A 334 -5.14 16.45 4.30
CA ALA A 334 -4.11 17.44 4.01
C ALA A 334 -2.69 16.87 4.10
N ILE A 335 -2.38 16.12 5.16
CA ILE A 335 -1.05 15.50 5.37
C ILE A 335 -0.80 14.42 4.32
N THR A 336 -1.77 13.56 4.04
CA THR A 336 -1.63 12.48 3.04
C THR A 336 -1.52 13.03 1.62
N TRP A 337 -2.26 14.08 1.28
CA TRP A 337 -2.06 14.83 0.03
C TRP A 337 -0.64 15.42 -0.06
N THR A 338 -0.14 15.97 1.04
CA THR A 338 1.20 16.56 1.11
C THR A 338 2.30 15.50 0.98
N ALA A 339 2.11 14.32 1.57
CA ALA A 339 3.09 13.22 1.55
C ALA A 339 3.06 12.43 0.22
N PHE A 340 1.87 12.10 -0.28
CA PHE A 340 1.67 11.09 -1.31
C PHE A 340 0.96 11.60 -2.56
N ARG A 341 0.44 12.84 -2.55
CA ARG A 341 -0.46 13.37 -3.60
C ARG A 341 -1.74 12.56 -3.76
N VAL A 342 -2.14 11.85 -2.71
CA VAL A 342 -3.43 11.17 -2.63
C VAL A 342 -4.03 11.61 -1.31
N ALA A 343 -5.08 12.43 -1.37
CA ALA A 343 -5.84 12.81 -0.19
C ALA A 343 -6.64 11.58 0.30
N MET A 344 -6.38 11.18 1.54
CA MET A 344 -6.99 10.01 2.16
C MET A 344 -7.76 10.44 3.40
N SER A 345 -8.97 9.88 3.56
CA SER A 345 -9.65 9.93 4.86
C SER A 345 -8.87 9.13 5.90
N ARG A 346 -9.19 9.33 7.18
CA ARG A 346 -8.60 8.57 8.29
C ARG A 346 -8.75 7.05 8.09
N ASP A 347 -9.93 6.60 7.68
CA ASP A 347 -10.21 5.18 7.55
C ASP A 347 -9.43 4.55 6.39
N VAL A 348 -9.30 5.28 5.27
CA VAL A 348 -8.46 4.85 4.12
C VAL A 348 -6.99 4.80 4.50
N PHE A 349 -6.50 5.78 5.27
CA PHE A 349 -5.13 5.77 5.77
C PHE A 349 -4.89 4.54 6.66
N MET A 350 -5.76 4.30 7.65
CA MET A 350 -5.64 3.20 8.60
C MET A 350 -5.61 1.85 7.89
N LEU A 351 -6.54 1.67 6.94
CA LEU A 351 -6.63 0.45 6.14
C LEU A 351 -5.38 0.27 5.27
N GLY A 352 -4.94 1.34 4.60
CA GLY A 352 -3.78 1.35 3.73
C GLY A 352 -2.49 1.05 4.48
N GLU A 353 -2.26 1.67 5.64
CA GLU A 353 -1.09 1.42 6.47
C GLU A 353 -1.09 -0.02 6.98
N HIS A 354 -2.21 -0.47 7.56
CA HIS A 354 -2.31 -1.78 8.22
C HIS A 354 -2.06 -2.94 7.25
N TYR A 355 -2.63 -2.87 6.04
CA TYR A 355 -2.49 -3.90 5.01
C TYR A 355 -1.41 -3.59 3.96
N ARG A 356 -0.67 -2.49 4.16
CA ARG A 356 0.41 -2.05 3.25
C ARG A 356 -0.08 -1.86 1.80
N PHE A 357 -1.23 -1.20 1.60
CA PHE A 357 -1.75 -0.90 0.27
C PHE A 357 -1.19 0.43 -0.28
N GLY A 358 -1.14 0.56 -1.61
CA GLY A 358 -0.83 1.81 -2.29
C GLY A 358 0.49 2.46 -1.81
N PRO A 359 0.50 3.74 -1.40
CA PRO A 359 1.73 4.43 -0.97
C PRO A 359 2.44 3.79 0.24
N PHE A 360 1.76 2.92 0.98
CA PHE A 360 2.30 2.22 2.14
C PHE A 360 3.05 0.93 1.76
N GLU A 361 2.98 0.48 0.50
CA GLU A 361 3.80 -0.65 0.04
C GLU A 361 5.30 -0.36 0.21
N ALA A 362 5.71 0.90 -0.03
CA ALA A 362 7.10 1.35 0.09
C ALA A 362 7.55 1.54 1.54
N ASP A 363 8.75 1.09 1.87
CA ASP A 363 9.31 1.19 3.24
C ASP A 363 9.64 2.63 3.69
N ASP A 364 9.63 3.59 2.77
CA ASP A 364 9.95 5.00 3.05
C ASP A 364 8.73 5.86 3.41
N TYR A 365 7.51 5.28 3.45
CA TYR A 365 6.27 6.03 3.66
C TYR A 365 6.28 6.86 4.95
N SER A 366 6.84 6.32 6.04
CA SER A 366 6.93 7.05 7.32
C SER A 366 7.80 8.30 7.20
N ALA A 367 8.90 8.23 6.45
CA ALA A 367 9.78 9.39 6.27
C ALA A 367 9.08 10.48 5.43
N LYS A 368 8.26 10.07 4.45
CA LYS A 368 7.42 10.99 3.66
C LYS A 368 6.35 11.67 4.52
N LEU A 369 5.72 10.94 5.45
CA LEU A 369 4.77 11.51 6.40
C LEU A 369 5.43 12.49 7.37
N ASP A 370 6.59 12.15 7.92
CA ASP A 370 7.37 13.04 8.80
C ASP A 370 7.73 14.35 8.10
N LEU A 371 8.17 14.26 6.84
CA LEU A 371 8.46 15.44 6.03
C LEU A 371 7.19 16.26 5.76
N ALA A 372 6.10 15.60 5.39
CA ALA A 372 4.83 16.27 5.11
C ALA A 372 4.28 17.02 6.31
N VAL A 373 4.31 16.45 7.52
CA VAL A 373 3.88 17.13 8.75
C VAL A 373 4.76 18.35 9.03
N ARG A 374 6.07 18.23 8.85
CA ARG A 374 7.01 19.33 9.04
C ARG A 374 6.77 20.47 8.06
N ASP A 375 6.65 20.16 6.77
CA ASP A 375 6.41 21.14 5.71
C ASP A 375 5.04 21.82 5.89
N PHE A 376 4.03 21.03 6.25
CA PHE A 376 2.71 21.54 6.57
C PHE A 376 2.76 22.52 7.76
N ALA A 377 3.37 22.12 8.88
CA ALA A 377 3.49 22.95 10.07
C ALA A 377 4.29 24.24 9.78
N ALA A 378 5.36 24.16 8.99
CA ALA A 378 6.15 25.33 8.59
C ALA A 378 5.32 26.33 7.77
N LYS A 379 4.52 25.86 6.80
CA LYS A 379 3.67 26.74 5.98
C LYS A 379 2.49 27.30 6.77
N ALA A 380 1.87 26.48 7.61
CA ALA A 380 0.76 26.90 8.47
C ALA A 380 1.22 27.94 9.51
N GLY A 381 2.32 27.67 10.24
CA GLY A 381 2.91 28.61 11.22
C GLY A 381 3.59 29.83 10.61
N GLY A 382 3.70 29.89 9.28
CA GLY A 382 4.08 31.07 8.50
C GLY A 382 2.87 31.84 7.93
N GLY A 383 1.65 31.47 8.29
CA GLY A 383 0.41 32.12 7.85
C GLY A 383 0.02 31.83 6.40
N LEU A 384 0.66 30.87 5.73
CA LEU A 384 0.35 30.51 4.34
C LEU A 384 -0.85 29.56 4.22
N ILE A 385 -1.18 28.85 5.29
CA ILE A 385 -2.27 27.88 5.34
C ILE A 385 -3.11 28.17 6.56
N ARG A 386 -4.41 28.44 6.35
CA ARG A 386 -5.34 28.58 7.46
C ARG A 386 -5.72 27.22 8.02
N VAL A 387 -5.62 27.10 9.33
CA VAL A 387 -5.93 25.88 10.09
C VAL A 387 -6.87 26.24 11.23
N ARG A 388 -7.88 25.41 11.45
CA ARG A 388 -8.85 25.55 12.55
C ARG A 388 -9.08 24.22 13.23
N GLY A 389 -9.53 24.23 14.47
CA GLY A 389 -9.83 23.00 15.20
C GLY A 389 -10.55 23.29 16.50
N ARG A 390 -10.75 22.26 17.31
CA ARG A 390 -11.36 22.38 18.63
C ARG A 390 -10.28 22.32 19.69
N ASN A 391 -10.16 23.37 20.51
CA ASN A 391 -9.21 23.38 21.60
C ASN A 391 -9.59 22.32 22.63
N ALA A 392 -8.63 21.46 22.97
CA ALA A 392 -8.81 20.34 23.88
C ALA A 392 -7.77 20.43 25.01
N PRO A 393 -8.10 21.10 26.14
CA PRO A 393 -7.20 21.18 27.31
C PRO A 393 -6.86 19.81 27.91
N ALA A 394 -7.74 18.82 27.67
CA ALA A 394 -7.49 17.41 27.92
C ALA A 394 -7.81 16.62 26.63
N PHE A 395 -6.78 16.40 25.82
CA PHE A 395 -6.86 15.86 24.46
C PHE A 395 -7.49 14.48 24.35
N TYR A 396 -7.59 13.70 25.43
CA TYR A 396 -8.23 12.38 25.43
C TYR A 396 -9.56 12.34 26.19
N ASP A 397 -9.98 13.46 26.79
CA ASP A 397 -11.28 13.55 27.48
C ASP A 397 -12.40 13.90 26.50
N ARG A 398 -13.58 13.28 26.67
CA ARG A 398 -14.77 13.56 25.87
C ARG A 398 -15.31 14.97 26.10
N GLN A 399 -14.99 15.61 27.23
CA GLN A 399 -15.42 16.99 27.50
C GLN A 399 -14.89 17.99 26.47
N SER A 400 -13.77 17.68 25.81
CA SER A 400 -13.19 18.48 24.74
C SER A 400 -14.04 18.48 23.45
N GLU A 401 -14.99 17.55 23.28
CA GLU A 401 -15.91 17.47 22.13
C GLU A 401 -16.95 18.60 22.11
N ALA A 402 -17.19 19.25 23.25
CA ALA A 402 -18.12 20.37 23.37
C ALA A 402 -17.52 21.73 22.97
N ALA A 403 -16.21 21.78 22.69
CA ALA A 403 -15.53 23.02 22.31
C ALA A 403 -15.88 23.44 20.87
N GLY A 404 -16.07 24.75 20.66
CA GLY A 404 -16.26 25.31 19.32
C GLY A 404 -14.99 25.25 18.47
N THR A 405 -15.17 25.17 17.16
CA THR A 405 -14.05 25.26 16.20
C THR A 405 -13.57 26.71 16.10
N SER A 406 -12.27 26.93 16.23
CA SER A 406 -11.63 28.25 16.11
C SER A 406 -10.33 28.17 15.32
N ASP A 407 -9.94 29.28 14.69
CA ASP A 407 -8.70 29.37 13.93
C ASP A 407 -7.49 29.29 14.88
N LEU A 408 -6.48 28.50 14.50
CA LEU A 408 -5.23 28.39 15.25
C LEU A 408 -4.32 29.56 14.88
N THR A 409 -3.67 30.14 15.89
CA THR A 409 -2.66 31.18 15.71
C THR A 409 -1.30 30.60 15.31
N ASP A 410 -0.42 31.41 14.71
CA ASP A 410 0.93 31.01 14.30
C ASP A 410 1.74 30.38 15.44
N ASN A 411 1.62 30.91 16.66
CA ASN A 411 2.31 30.37 17.84
C ASN A 411 1.77 29.00 18.21
N GLN A 412 0.45 28.80 18.15
CA GLN A 412 -0.17 27.50 18.42
C GLN A 412 0.22 26.47 17.36
N LEU A 413 0.33 26.84 16.09
CA LEU A 413 0.76 25.92 15.04
C LEU A 413 2.23 25.50 15.15
N ARG A 414 3.08 26.32 15.79
CA ARG A 414 4.47 25.95 16.10
C ARG A 414 4.57 25.05 17.32
N ASP A 415 3.81 25.35 18.37
CA ASP A 415 3.83 24.59 19.62
C ASP A 415 3.10 23.25 19.49
N PHE A 416 2.05 23.19 18.67
CA PHE A 416 1.21 22.02 18.41
C PHE A 416 1.38 21.54 16.96
N ALA A 417 2.57 21.02 16.64
CA ALA A 417 2.94 20.51 15.31
C ALA A 417 3.12 18.97 15.29
N ARG A 418 2.56 18.27 16.29
CA ARG A 418 2.58 16.81 16.37
C ARG A 418 1.24 16.24 15.91
N TYR A 419 1.21 15.52 14.79
CA TYR A 419 -0.02 15.00 14.19
C TYR A 419 -0.52 13.71 14.87
N ASP A 420 -1.75 13.74 15.38
CA ASP A 420 -2.48 12.58 15.94
C ASP A 420 -3.51 12.06 14.93
N LEU A 421 -3.24 10.89 14.37
CA LEU A 421 -4.13 10.23 13.41
C LEU A 421 -5.48 9.85 14.04
N THR A 422 -5.49 9.42 15.30
CA THR A 422 -6.69 8.89 15.96
C THR A 422 -7.82 9.90 16.03
N HIS A 423 -7.52 11.15 16.38
CA HIS A 423 -8.51 12.23 16.51
C HIS A 423 -8.41 13.28 15.39
N GLY A 424 -7.60 13.02 14.35
CA GLY A 424 -7.33 14.00 13.29
C GLY A 424 -6.82 15.33 13.85
N GLY A 425 -5.97 15.26 14.87
CA GLY A 425 -5.65 16.39 15.74
C GLY A 425 -4.17 16.78 15.78
N LEU A 426 -3.89 17.85 16.51
CA LEU A 426 -2.55 18.35 16.78
C LEU A 426 -2.26 18.33 18.28
N LEU A 427 -1.13 17.74 18.64
CA LEU A 427 -0.58 17.66 19.99
C LEU A 427 0.66 18.54 20.11
N PHE A 428 1.02 18.87 21.35
CA PHE A 428 2.24 19.60 21.64
C PHE A 428 3.48 18.84 21.13
N GLY A 429 4.44 19.56 20.55
CA GLY A 429 5.65 19.00 19.96
C GLY A 429 5.62 19.00 18.42
N THR A 430 6.45 18.16 17.81
CA THR A 430 6.63 18.08 16.34
C THR A 430 6.65 16.65 15.84
N GLY A 431 6.20 16.41 14.61
CA GLY A 431 6.29 15.12 13.92
C GLY A 431 4.95 14.39 13.85
N TRP A 432 4.93 13.12 13.45
CA TRP A 432 3.69 12.33 13.48
C TRP A 432 3.69 11.34 14.65
N VAL A 433 2.50 10.98 15.13
CA VAL A 433 2.29 9.99 16.19
C VAL A 433 1.99 8.64 15.56
N ARG A 434 2.87 7.65 15.78
CA ARG A 434 2.54 6.26 15.44
C ARG A 434 1.49 5.73 16.42
N LEU A 435 0.59 4.90 15.93
CA LEU A 435 -0.30 4.13 16.82
C LEU A 435 0.53 3.34 17.83
N GLY A 436 0.29 3.60 19.12
CA GLY A 436 1.02 2.97 20.23
C GLY A 436 2.19 3.77 20.80
N ASP A 437 2.51 4.94 20.22
CA ASP A 437 3.51 5.84 20.81
C ASP A 437 3.05 6.35 22.18
N PRO A 438 3.98 6.51 23.15
CA PRO A 438 3.65 7.05 24.46
C PRO A 438 3.11 8.48 24.32
N ILE A 439 1.95 8.69 24.96
CA ILE A 439 1.32 10.00 25.10
C ILE A 439 2.19 10.85 26.03
N ASP A 440 2.52 12.07 25.61
CA ASP A 440 3.27 13.00 26.44
C ASP A 440 2.48 13.37 27.72
N SER A 441 3.19 13.75 28.77
CA SER A 441 2.63 14.25 30.03
C SER A 441 1.73 15.47 29.81
N ARG A 442 2.01 16.25 28.77
CA ARG A 442 1.22 17.41 28.34
C ARG A 442 0.03 16.95 27.50
N ARG A 443 -1.18 17.20 28.02
CA ARG A 443 -2.44 16.72 27.44
C ARG A 443 -3.23 17.81 26.71
N ASP A 444 -2.70 19.01 26.56
CA ASP A 444 -3.32 20.04 25.73
C ASP A 444 -3.12 19.73 24.24
N GLY A 445 -4.10 20.08 23.43
CA GLY A 445 -4.00 19.98 21.97
C GLY A 445 -5.25 20.47 21.26
N TRP A 446 -5.37 20.09 19.99
CA TRP A 446 -6.46 20.48 19.09
C TRP A 446 -7.03 19.26 18.38
N ARG A 447 -8.34 19.01 18.53
CA ARG A 447 -9.04 17.90 17.87
C ARG A 447 -9.76 18.36 16.62
N ASP A 448 -10.11 17.40 15.76
CA ASP A 448 -10.90 17.61 14.55
C ASP A 448 -10.33 18.79 13.75
N VAL A 449 -9.01 18.76 13.52
CA VAL A 449 -8.30 19.85 12.89
C VAL A 449 -8.62 19.84 11.40
N GLU A 450 -9.08 20.98 10.90
CA GLU A 450 -9.44 21.18 9.52
C GLU A 450 -8.53 22.25 8.88
N VAL A 451 -8.26 22.06 7.60
CA VAL A 451 -7.29 22.84 6.83
C VAL A 451 -8.00 23.50 5.64
N SER A 452 -7.76 24.78 5.42
CA SER A 452 -8.28 25.50 4.25
C SER A 452 -7.78 24.84 2.96
N ARG A 453 -8.70 24.29 2.16
CA ARG A 453 -8.38 23.58 0.91
C ARG A 453 -7.68 24.48 -0.10
N ALA A 454 -8.19 25.70 -0.26
CA ALA A 454 -7.65 26.66 -1.22
C ALA A 454 -6.21 27.03 -0.89
N ASP A 455 -5.91 27.25 0.40
CA ASP A 455 -4.57 27.56 0.85
C ASP A 455 -3.65 26.35 0.74
N LEU A 456 -4.14 25.14 1.08
CA LEU A 456 -3.41 23.88 0.94
C LEU A 456 -2.96 23.64 -0.51
N ILE A 457 -3.87 23.75 -1.48
CA ILE A 457 -3.55 23.54 -2.90
C ILE A 457 -2.59 24.61 -3.42
N LYS A 458 -2.76 25.86 -2.98
CA LYS A 458 -1.84 26.95 -3.33
C LYS A 458 -0.44 26.73 -2.74
N ALA A 459 -0.37 26.23 -1.51
CA ALA A 459 0.86 25.97 -0.78
C ALA A 459 1.59 24.72 -1.29
N PHE A 460 0.85 23.73 -1.76
CA PHE A 460 1.32 22.46 -2.30
C PHE A 460 0.64 22.20 -3.66
N PRO A 461 1.04 22.94 -4.71
CA PRO A 461 0.45 22.76 -6.03
C PRO A 461 0.69 21.33 -6.52
N ALA A 462 -0.28 20.77 -7.22
CA ALA A 462 -0.08 19.58 -8.03
C ALA A 462 1.04 19.90 -9.03
N GLN A 463 2.23 19.35 -8.79
CA GLN A 463 3.26 19.38 -9.81
C GLN A 463 2.76 18.50 -10.95
N ASP A 464 2.77 19.02 -12.17
CA ASP A 464 2.73 18.17 -13.36
C ASP A 464 3.73 17.02 -13.12
N GLN A 465 3.30 15.77 -13.32
CA GLN A 465 4.16 14.58 -13.14
C GLN A 465 5.44 14.60 -13.99
N GLU A 466 5.59 15.61 -14.83
CA GLU A 466 6.75 15.90 -15.62
C GLU A 466 7.33 17.22 -15.11
N ALA A 467 8.42 17.14 -14.35
CA ALA A 467 9.20 18.33 -14.09
C ALA A 467 9.99 18.65 -15.36
N ARG A 468 9.70 19.81 -15.99
CA ARG A 468 10.68 20.41 -16.88
C ARG A 468 11.94 20.54 -16.02
N VAL A 469 13.08 20.06 -16.48
CA VAL A 469 14.34 20.09 -15.69
C VAL A 469 14.72 21.54 -15.27
N PHE A 470 13.99 22.55 -15.76
CA PHE A 470 14.26 23.97 -15.58
C PHE A 470 12.99 24.76 -15.22
N SER A 471 12.72 24.90 -13.94
CA SER A 471 11.88 25.99 -13.40
C SER A 471 12.60 26.84 -12.37
N THR A 472 13.85 26.51 -11.99
CA THR A 472 14.70 27.39 -11.19
C THR A 472 15.34 28.45 -12.10
N PRO A 473 15.17 29.77 -11.84
CA PRO A 473 15.87 30.80 -12.58
C PRO A 473 17.40 30.65 -12.39
N ILE A 474 18.11 30.48 -13.50
CA ILE A 474 19.57 30.32 -13.51
C ILE A 474 20.22 31.71 -13.57
N PRO A 475 21.21 32.01 -12.70
CA PRO A 475 21.95 33.26 -12.79
C PRO A 475 22.79 33.31 -14.08
N ALA A 476 22.83 34.46 -14.74
CA ALA A 476 23.65 34.64 -15.96
C ALA A 476 25.17 34.58 -15.69
N SER A 477 25.57 34.85 -14.45
CA SER A 477 26.97 34.79 -14.02
C SER A 477 27.06 34.46 -12.53
N LEU A 478 28.20 33.92 -12.11
CA LEU A 478 28.52 33.67 -10.71
C LEU A 478 29.70 34.54 -10.26
N PRO A 479 29.74 35.00 -8.99
CA PRO A 479 30.90 35.70 -8.43
C PRO A 479 32.18 34.88 -8.63
N GLU A 480 33.27 35.55 -9.00
CA GLU A 480 34.62 34.96 -9.22
C GLU A 480 34.74 33.95 -10.39
N ILE A 481 33.63 33.43 -10.92
CA ILE A 481 33.60 32.44 -12.03
C ILE A 481 33.24 33.12 -13.37
N GLY A 482 32.42 34.17 -13.34
CA GLY A 482 31.94 34.86 -14.54
C GLY A 482 30.71 34.20 -15.16
N THR A 483 30.55 34.32 -16.48
CA THR A 483 29.37 33.78 -17.20
C THR A 483 29.26 32.27 -17.04
N VAL A 484 28.05 31.80 -16.75
CA VAL A 484 27.78 30.38 -16.54
C VAL A 484 26.69 29.87 -17.47
N MET A 485 26.64 28.55 -17.64
CA MET A 485 25.64 27.88 -18.45
C MET A 485 25.14 26.61 -17.77
N PRO A 486 23.90 26.20 -18.03
CA PRO A 486 23.37 24.93 -17.54
C PRO A 486 23.89 23.73 -18.33
N LEU A 487 23.81 22.54 -17.73
CA LEU A 487 24.23 21.28 -18.35
C LEU A 487 23.51 20.97 -19.67
N HIS A 488 22.22 21.27 -19.81
CA HIS A 488 21.50 21.01 -21.06
C HIS A 488 22.07 21.82 -22.23
N GLU A 489 22.49 23.06 -21.97
CA GLU A 489 23.08 23.89 -23.01
C GLU A 489 24.44 23.31 -23.43
N ALA A 490 25.28 22.92 -22.47
CA ALA A 490 26.55 22.26 -22.73
C ALA A 490 26.38 20.94 -23.52
N LEU A 491 25.36 20.15 -23.20
CA LEU A 491 25.01 18.94 -23.96
C LEU A 491 24.61 19.28 -25.39
N SER A 492 23.80 20.32 -25.58
CA SER A 492 23.38 20.78 -26.91
C SER A 492 24.59 21.23 -27.75
N TRP A 493 25.53 21.94 -27.13
CA TRP A 493 26.79 22.33 -27.76
C TRP A 493 27.67 21.14 -28.15
N LEU A 494 27.69 20.08 -27.34
CA LEU A 494 28.44 18.86 -27.65
C LEU A 494 27.74 18.01 -28.72
N ALA A 495 26.40 17.94 -28.69
CA ALA A 495 25.62 17.15 -29.62
C ALA A 495 25.49 17.80 -31.01
N HIS A 496 25.37 19.13 -31.07
CA HIS A 496 25.00 19.85 -32.29
C HIS A 496 25.90 21.04 -32.64
N GLY A 497 26.91 21.36 -31.81
CA GLY A 497 27.81 22.47 -32.09
C GLY A 497 27.18 23.86 -31.98
N LYS A 498 25.94 23.96 -31.49
CA LYS A 498 25.19 25.20 -31.23
C LYS A 498 24.23 24.97 -30.07
N PRO A 499 23.76 26.03 -29.37
CA PRO A 499 22.62 25.89 -28.48
C PRO A 499 21.39 25.61 -29.36
N SER A 500 20.71 24.51 -29.12
CA SER A 500 19.49 24.13 -29.82
C SER A 500 18.32 24.09 -28.84
N HIS A 501 17.22 24.73 -29.22
CA HIS A 501 15.91 24.60 -28.59
C HIS A 501 15.07 23.51 -29.28
N ASP A 502 15.67 22.75 -30.20
CA ASP A 502 14.94 21.82 -31.05
C ASP A 502 14.57 20.53 -30.31
N ILE A 503 15.21 20.26 -29.17
CA ILE A 503 14.87 19.15 -28.28
C ILE A 503 14.82 19.64 -26.84
N GLU A 504 13.70 19.42 -26.19
CA GLU A 504 13.60 19.60 -24.75
C GLU A 504 13.99 18.32 -24.01
N ILE A 505 14.79 18.46 -22.96
CA ILE A 505 15.21 17.35 -22.11
C ILE A 505 14.44 17.44 -20.78
N TRP A 506 13.66 16.41 -20.52
CA TRP A 506 12.82 16.22 -19.35
C TRP A 506 13.32 15.00 -18.56
N GLN A 507 12.89 14.87 -17.30
CA GLN A 507 13.21 13.71 -16.48
C GLN A 507 11.93 13.19 -15.82
N ASN A 508 11.72 11.88 -15.86
CA ASN A 508 10.62 11.25 -15.15
C ASN A 508 10.96 11.01 -13.67
N ALA A 509 9.96 10.61 -12.89
CA ALA A 509 10.10 10.31 -11.46
C ALA A 509 11.14 9.20 -11.16
N ALA A 510 11.44 8.31 -12.11
CA ALA A 510 12.44 7.26 -11.98
C ALA A 510 13.87 7.73 -12.34
N GLY A 511 14.06 9.02 -12.61
CA GLY A 511 15.35 9.59 -13.01
C GLY A 511 15.72 9.34 -14.48
N GLY A 512 14.84 8.72 -15.27
CA GLY A 512 15.01 8.46 -16.70
C GLY A 512 14.79 9.72 -17.54
N TRP A 513 15.59 9.88 -18.59
CA TRP A 513 15.53 11.05 -19.47
C TRP A 513 14.43 10.87 -20.51
N ILE A 514 13.64 11.93 -20.69
CA ILE A 514 12.60 12.04 -21.72
C ILE A 514 13.06 13.14 -22.69
N PHE A 515 13.11 12.82 -23.96
CA PHE A 515 13.43 13.78 -25.02
C PHE A 515 12.14 14.18 -25.72
N ARG A 516 11.89 15.47 -25.88
CA ARG A 516 10.73 16.00 -26.61
C ARG A 516 11.18 16.82 -27.79
N ASP A 517 10.45 16.76 -28.88
CA ASP A 517 10.68 17.59 -30.06
C ASP A 517 10.15 19.04 -29.84
N PRO A 518 10.31 19.97 -30.80
CA PRO A 518 9.87 21.36 -30.64
C PRO A 518 8.35 21.52 -30.49
N SER A 519 7.57 20.50 -30.88
CA SER A 519 6.12 20.47 -30.69
C SER A 519 5.72 20.03 -29.28
N GLY A 520 6.70 19.61 -28.47
CA GLY A 520 6.51 19.06 -27.13
C GLY A 520 6.20 17.56 -27.13
N ALA A 521 6.23 16.88 -28.29
CA ALA A 521 5.94 15.46 -28.38
C ALA A 521 7.15 14.62 -27.94
N VAL A 522 6.91 13.54 -27.19
CA VAL A 522 7.97 12.62 -26.73
C VAL A 522 8.56 11.86 -27.91
N ILE A 523 9.88 11.95 -28.05
CA ILE A 523 10.66 11.19 -29.02
C ILE A 523 10.85 9.78 -28.48
N LYS A 524 10.06 8.83 -28.99
CA LYS A 524 10.09 7.43 -28.56
C LYS A 524 11.24 6.64 -29.22
N PRO A 525 11.75 5.58 -28.57
CA PRO A 525 12.58 4.57 -29.23
C PRO A 525 11.84 3.95 -30.43
N HIS A 526 12.60 3.41 -31.38
CA HIS A 526 12.05 2.57 -32.44
C HIS A 526 11.44 1.29 -31.86
N VAL A 527 10.60 0.61 -32.65
CA VAL A 527 9.86 -0.61 -32.24
C VAL A 527 10.81 -1.75 -31.81
N ASP A 528 12.03 -1.76 -32.32
CA ASP A 528 13.10 -2.71 -31.98
C ASP A 528 13.90 -2.32 -30.72
N GLY A 529 13.51 -1.23 -30.04
CA GLY A 529 14.21 -0.71 -28.86
C GLY A 529 15.43 0.16 -29.18
N SER A 530 15.79 0.33 -30.45
CA SER A 530 16.89 1.23 -30.82
C SER A 530 16.48 2.70 -30.64
N HIS A 531 17.41 3.55 -30.21
CA HIS A 531 17.14 4.97 -30.05
C HIS A 531 17.34 5.72 -31.37
N PRO A 532 16.46 6.69 -31.69
CA PRO A 532 16.69 7.62 -32.79
C PRO A 532 18.11 8.20 -32.78
N PRO A 533 18.77 8.39 -33.94
CA PRO A 533 20.15 8.86 -34.02
C PRO A 533 20.43 10.14 -33.23
N ILE A 534 19.40 11.00 -33.10
CA ILE A 534 19.47 12.24 -32.33
C ILE A 534 19.61 11.98 -30.82
N ILE A 535 18.88 10.99 -30.29
CA ILE A 535 18.99 10.58 -28.88
C ILE A 535 20.36 9.97 -28.62
N GLU A 536 20.88 9.13 -29.52
CA GLU A 536 22.21 8.54 -29.34
C GLU A 536 23.33 9.60 -29.35
N THR A 537 23.17 10.66 -30.14
CA THR A 537 24.09 11.81 -30.14
C THR A 537 24.10 12.52 -28.77
N TYR A 538 22.92 12.74 -28.18
CA TYR A 538 22.81 13.30 -26.82
C TYR A 538 23.39 12.38 -25.75
N ARG A 539 23.25 11.05 -25.90
CA ARG A 539 23.85 10.07 -24.97
C ARG A 539 25.38 10.08 -25.06
N GLN A 540 25.94 10.17 -26.26
CA GLN A 540 27.38 10.28 -26.45
C GLN A 540 27.91 11.60 -25.88
N ALA A 541 27.26 12.73 -26.18
CA ALA A 541 27.57 14.03 -25.60
C ALA A 541 27.55 13.99 -24.06
N SER A 542 26.53 13.31 -23.49
CA SER A 542 26.43 13.06 -22.05
C SER A 542 27.64 12.28 -21.52
N ARG A 543 27.99 11.14 -22.12
CA ARG A 543 29.15 10.35 -21.71
C ARG A 543 30.45 11.18 -21.73
N THR A 544 30.68 11.96 -22.78
CA THR A 544 31.87 12.82 -22.92
C THR A 544 31.91 13.89 -21.83
N LEU A 545 30.79 14.59 -21.60
CA LEU A 545 30.69 15.62 -20.56
C LEU A 545 30.92 15.03 -19.17
N HIS A 546 30.32 13.88 -18.88
CA HIS A 546 30.49 13.15 -17.62
C HIS A 546 31.93 12.72 -17.39
N SER A 547 32.63 12.25 -18.44
CA SER A 547 34.04 11.88 -18.33
C SER A 547 34.89 13.08 -17.91
N ALA A 548 34.70 14.23 -18.58
CA ALA A 548 35.45 15.44 -18.31
C ALA A 548 35.21 16.04 -16.92
N LEU A 549 33.98 15.92 -16.43
CA LEU A 549 33.64 16.33 -15.07
C LEU A 549 34.24 15.36 -14.04
N ARG A 550 34.28 14.06 -14.34
CA ARG A 550 34.85 13.03 -13.45
C ARG A 550 36.36 13.10 -13.35
N ASP A 551 37.05 13.40 -14.45
CA ASP A 551 38.52 13.51 -14.50
C ASP A 551 39.02 14.90 -14.09
N GLY A 552 38.11 15.86 -13.89
CA GLY A 552 38.42 17.22 -13.46
C GLY A 552 38.93 18.14 -14.57
N SER A 553 38.93 17.70 -15.83
CA SER A 553 39.27 18.55 -16.99
C SER A 553 38.23 19.64 -17.25
N LEU A 554 37.01 19.46 -16.74
CA LEU A 554 35.98 20.47 -16.67
C LEU A 554 35.48 20.59 -15.22
N LEU A 555 35.29 21.82 -14.75
CA LEU A 555 34.75 22.10 -13.42
C LEU A 555 33.27 22.46 -13.49
N SER A 556 32.50 22.00 -12.50
CA SER A 556 31.10 22.33 -12.31
C SER A 556 30.86 22.96 -10.95
N TYR A 557 29.79 23.74 -10.88
CA TYR A 557 29.46 24.60 -9.75
C TYR A 557 27.99 24.47 -9.38
N VAL A 558 27.69 24.66 -8.10
CA VAL A 558 26.32 24.80 -7.59
C VAL A 558 26.22 26.16 -6.90
N ALA A 559 25.16 26.90 -7.21
CA ALA A 559 24.88 28.20 -6.61
C ALA A 559 23.64 28.12 -5.70
N PRO A 560 23.80 28.11 -4.37
CA PRO A 560 22.66 28.24 -3.47
C PRO A 560 22.01 29.63 -3.61
N ALA A 561 20.72 29.76 -3.27
CA ALA A 561 19.96 31.01 -3.39
C ALA A 561 20.57 32.19 -2.61
N SER A 562 21.40 31.91 -1.61
CA SER A 562 22.13 32.88 -0.80
C SER A 562 23.50 32.31 -0.41
N GLY A 563 24.55 32.51 -1.21
CA GLY A 563 25.89 32.06 -0.83
C GLY A 563 26.93 32.09 -1.95
N THR A 564 28.18 31.78 -1.59
CA THR A 564 29.29 31.63 -2.54
C THR A 564 29.11 30.35 -3.37
N PRO A 565 29.38 30.37 -4.68
CA PRO A 565 29.36 29.18 -5.51
C PRO A 565 30.24 28.06 -4.95
N LEU A 566 29.72 26.84 -4.94
CA LEU A 566 30.45 25.66 -4.51
C LEU A 566 30.90 24.85 -5.72
N GLN A 567 32.20 24.57 -5.83
CA GLN A 567 32.73 23.64 -6.82
C GLN A 567 32.34 22.21 -6.44
N VAL A 568 31.78 21.45 -7.38
CA VAL A 568 31.36 20.07 -7.15
C VAL A 568 32.24 19.09 -7.95
N PRO A 569 33.09 18.27 -7.30
CA PRO A 569 34.03 17.38 -7.98
C PRO A 569 33.40 16.17 -8.70
N ARG A 570 32.12 15.87 -8.51
CA ARG A 570 31.43 14.77 -9.22
C ARG A 570 29.98 15.12 -9.54
N LEU A 571 29.52 14.71 -10.72
CA LEU A 571 28.12 14.84 -11.11
C LEU A 571 27.27 13.85 -10.32
N TYR A 572 26.28 14.38 -9.62
CA TYR A 572 24.99 13.71 -9.49
C TYR A 572 24.04 14.50 -10.38
N TRP A 573 23.42 13.85 -11.37
CA TRP A 573 22.36 14.50 -12.13
C TRP A 573 21.28 14.96 -11.15
N ASN A 574 20.74 16.17 -11.37
CA ASN A 574 19.60 16.70 -10.61
C ASN A 574 18.57 15.57 -10.42
N GLY A 575 18.28 15.20 -9.17
CA GLY A 575 17.59 13.96 -8.83
C GLY A 575 18.16 13.22 -7.62
N VAL A 576 19.26 13.69 -7.02
CA VAL A 576 19.63 13.26 -5.68
C VAL A 576 18.78 14.00 -4.65
N ASN A 577 18.19 13.22 -3.73
CA ASN A 577 17.55 13.74 -2.53
C ASN A 577 18.46 14.82 -1.91
N PRO A 578 18.00 16.08 -1.75
CA PRO A 578 18.77 17.17 -1.14
C PRO A 578 19.47 16.77 0.17
N GLU A 579 18.90 15.82 0.92
CA GLU A 579 19.48 15.25 2.14
C GLU A 579 20.80 14.50 1.96
N SER A 580 21.17 14.13 0.71
CA SER A 580 22.42 13.44 0.39
C SER A 580 23.55 14.39 -0.01
N LEU A 581 23.25 15.66 -0.35
CA LEU A 581 24.27 16.65 -0.74
C LEU A 581 25.18 17.04 0.43
N ARG A 582 24.64 17.07 1.66
CA ARG A 582 25.42 17.32 2.91
C ARG A 582 26.48 16.26 3.21
N TYR A 583 26.28 15.03 2.75
CA TYR A 583 27.23 13.93 2.95
C TYR A 583 28.33 13.92 1.88
N ALA A 584 28.09 14.55 0.74
CA ALA A 584 29.04 14.64 -0.37
C ALA A 584 29.87 15.94 -0.35
N TYR A 585 29.30 17.05 0.15
CA TYR A 585 29.91 18.38 0.06
C TYR A 585 29.86 19.14 1.40
N PRO A 586 31.02 19.39 2.04
CA PRO A 586 31.12 20.24 3.23
C PRO A 586 30.69 21.68 2.89
N GLY A 587 29.68 22.22 3.57
CA GLY A 587 29.25 23.63 3.44
C GLY A 587 27.82 23.86 2.97
N VAL A 588 27.06 22.82 2.61
CA VAL A 588 25.62 22.92 2.29
C VAL A 588 24.80 22.84 3.59
N THR A 589 24.02 23.89 3.91
CA THR A 589 23.15 23.93 5.10
C THR A 589 21.73 23.37 4.80
N PRO A 590 20.99 22.92 5.83
CA PRO A 590 19.63 22.37 5.69
C PRO A 590 18.60 23.32 5.03
N ASP A 591 18.86 24.62 5.02
CA ASP A 591 17.94 25.64 4.52
C ASP A 591 17.85 25.70 2.98
N TYR A 592 18.73 24.99 2.26
CA TYR A 592 18.71 24.89 0.79
C TYR A 592 17.93 23.68 0.27
N HIS A 593 17.26 22.94 1.15
CA HIS A 593 16.49 21.76 0.79
C HIS A 593 15.18 22.17 0.07
N GLY A 594 14.93 21.62 -1.12
CA GLY A 594 13.68 21.81 -1.88
C GLY A 594 13.75 22.83 -3.03
N ALA A 595 14.79 23.67 -3.09
CA ALA A 595 15.09 24.46 -4.28
C ALA A 595 16.11 23.68 -5.12
N GLY A 596 15.67 22.98 -6.17
CA GLY A 596 16.59 22.27 -7.07
C GLY A 596 17.75 23.19 -7.48
N CYS A 597 18.96 22.90 -7.02
CA CYS A 597 20.12 23.75 -7.26
C CYS A 597 20.74 23.34 -8.60
N PRO A 598 20.65 24.16 -9.66
CA PRO A 598 21.16 23.77 -10.96
C PRO A 598 22.68 23.62 -10.90
N VAL A 599 23.20 22.53 -11.47
CA VAL A 599 24.63 22.39 -11.74
C VAL A 599 24.97 23.27 -12.96
N LEU A 600 25.95 24.15 -12.76
CA LEU A 600 26.36 25.17 -13.72
C LEU A 600 27.82 24.94 -14.13
N LEU A 601 28.14 25.32 -15.37
CA LEU A 601 29.48 25.28 -15.92
C LEU A 601 29.95 26.70 -16.22
N SER A 602 31.22 26.99 -15.96
CA SER A 602 31.84 28.23 -16.46
C SER A 602 31.84 28.19 -17.98
N ARG A 603 31.24 29.20 -18.61
CA ARG A 603 31.16 29.32 -20.07
C ARG A 603 32.55 29.30 -20.71
N GLN A 604 33.44 30.11 -20.16
CA GLN A 604 34.83 30.22 -20.61
C GLN A 604 35.59 28.90 -20.49
N SER A 605 35.44 28.21 -19.36
CA SER A 605 36.11 26.93 -19.13
C SER A 605 35.58 25.83 -20.05
N PHE A 606 34.26 25.78 -20.25
CA PHE A 606 33.64 24.85 -21.18
C PHE A 606 34.07 25.09 -22.62
N ASP A 607 34.08 26.33 -23.11
CA ASP A 607 34.49 26.66 -24.47
C ASP A 607 35.98 26.32 -24.71
N ALA A 608 36.86 26.59 -23.73
CA ALA A 608 38.27 26.22 -23.79
C ALA A 608 38.48 24.70 -23.79
N TRP A 609 37.78 23.99 -22.90
CA TRP A 609 37.81 22.52 -22.84
C TRP A 609 37.31 21.89 -24.14
N ARG A 610 36.15 22.34 -24.65
CA ARG A 610 35.57 21.85 -25.90
C ARG A 610 36.50 22.07 -27.09
N ALA A 611 37.19 23.21 -27.13
CA ALA A 611 38.19 23.48 -28.16
C ALA A 611 39.41 22.55 -28.04
N ALA A 612 39.82 22.21 -26.82
CA ALA A 612 40.94 21.30 -26.56
C ALA A 612 40.64 19.82 -26.89
N ILE A 613 39.41 19.35 -26.69
CA ILE A 613 38.98 17.99 -27.08
C ILE A 613 38.60 17.88 -28.56
N SER A 614 38.50 19.00 -29.27
CA SER A 614 38.25 19.05 -30.72
C SER A 614 39.56 19.19 -31.48
N PRO A 615 40.34 18.10 -31.63
CA PRO A 615 40.68 17.71 -33.00
C PRO A 615 40.84 16.19 -33.16
N ILE A 616 39.74 15.46 -33.27
CA ILE A 616 39.72 14.15 -33.92
C ILE A 616 38.47 14.10 -34.80
N LYS A 617 38.69 13.87 -36.10
CA LYS A 617 37.70 13.80 -37.18
C LYS A 617 36.33 13.34 -36.66
N ALA A 618 35.29 14.13 -36.94
CA ALA A 618 33.91 13.65 -36.89
C ALA A 618 33.90 12.23 -37.48
N PRO A 619 33.31 11.24 -36.79
CA PRO A 619 33.18 9.92 -37.38
C PRO A 619 32.58 10.13 -38.75
N GLU A 620 33.17 9.53 -39.78
CA GLU A 620 32.49 9.37 -41.05
C GLU A 620 31.19 8.61 -40.72
N LYS A 621 30.11 9.37 -40.44
CA LYS A 621 28.79 9.01 -40.94
C LYS A 621 29.08 8.53 -42.34
N THR A 622 28.72 7.30 -42.69
CA THR A 622 28.89 6.74 -44.02
C THR A 622 28.44 7.80 -45.02
N ARG A 623 29.40 8.62 -45.49
CA ARG A 623 29.09 9.81 -46.27
C ARG A 623 28.86 9.19 -47.61
N LEU A 624 27.60 9.10 -48.03
CA LEU A 624 27.33 8.97 -49.45
C LEU A 624 28.19 10.03 -50.12
N SER A 625 29.15 9.58 -50.93
CA SER A 625 30.08 10.51 -51.55
C SER A 625 29.27 11.53 -52.34
N HIS A 626 29.72 12.78 -52.39
CA HIS A 626 29.04 13.80 -53.20
C HIS A 626 28.80 13.30 -54.63
N GLY A 627 29.77 12.56 -55.19
CA GLY A 627 29.65 11.91 -56.51
C GLY A 627 28.54 10.85 -56.58
N TYR A 628 28.29 10.08 -55.52
CA TYR A 628 27.15 9.15 -55.45
C TYR A 628 25.82 9.91 -55.53
N VAL A 629 25.66 10.98 -54.75
CA VAL A 629 24.42 11.77 -54.73
C VAL A 629 24.22 12.49 -56.07
N VAL A 630 25.29 13.01 -56.69
CA VAL A 630 25.23 13.59 -58.05
C VAL A 630 24.78 12.55 -59.06
N ASN A 631 25.33 11.33 -59.03
CA ASN A 631 24.95 10.26 -59.95
C ASN A 631 23.49 9.81 -59.75
N TRP A 632 23.03 9.73 -58.49
CA TRP A 632 21.63 9.46 -58.19
C TRP A 632 20.72 10.55 -58.80
N CYS A 633 21.06 11.83 -58.60
CA CYS A 633 20.32 12.95 -59.17
C CYS A 633 20.31 12.94 -60.71
N LYS A 634 21.42 12.58 -61.36
CA LYS A 634 21.49 12.42 -62.82
C LYS A 634 20.58 11.30 -63.29
N HIS A 635 20.67 10.14 -62.67
CA HIS A 635 19.84 8.99 -63.03
C HIS A 635 18.35 9.30 -62.87
N TRP A 636 17.97 10.03 -61.82
CA TRP A 636 16.60 10.51 -61.63
C TRP A 636 16.13 11.41 -62.78
N ILE A 637 16.96 12.35 -63.23
CA ILE A 637 16.65 13.27 -64.33
C ILE A 637 16.56 12.49 -65.66
N GLU A 638 17.53 11.62 -65.93
CA GLU A 638 17.64 10.81 -67.15
C GLU A 638 16.49 9.79 -67.28
N SER A 639 15.99 9.26 -66.16
CA SER A 639 14.88 8.30 -66.13
C SER A 639 13.51 8.95 -66.38
N GLY A 640 13.44 10.27 -66.58
CA GLY A 640 12.20 10.98 -66.89
C GLY A 640 11.29 11.26 -65.69
N ASN A 641 11.78 11.09 -64.45
CA ASN A 641 11.00 11.30 -63.21
C ASN A 641 10.68 12.78 -62.91
N GLY A 642 11.17 13.69 -63.76
CA GLY A 642 10.89 15.12 -63.74
C GLY A 642 12.00 15.96 -63.11
N ASN A 643 11.96 17.27 -63.38
CA ASN A 643 13.02 18.22 -63.02
C ASN A 643 12.77 18.97 -61.70
N GLY A 644 11.82 18.50 -60.88
CA GLY A 644 11.48 19.12 -59.59
C GLY A 644 12.38 18.62 -58.46
N MET A 645 13.16 19.53 -57.87
CA MET A 645 14.10 19.22 -56.77
C MET A 645 13.38 18.66 -55.54
N ASP A 646 12.19 19.16 -55.25
CA ASP A 646 11.43 18.83 -54.03
C ASP A 646 10.90 17.40 -54.08
N LYS A 647 10.43 16.99 -55.27
CA LYS A 647 10.00 15.61 -55.52
C LYS A 647 11.19 14.65 -55.53
N ALA A 648 12.29 15.05 -56.17
CA ALA A 648 13.53 14.25 -56.15
C ALA A 648 14.10 14.11 -54.73
N TRP A 649 13.99 15.15 -53.90
CA TRP A 649 14.42 15.12 -52.51
C TRP A 649 13.59 14.15 -51.66
N GLN A 650 12.27 14.16 -51.85
CA GLN A 650 11.37 13.23 -51.14
C GLN A 650 11.67 11.77 -51.50
N ASP A 651 11.90 11.49 -52.78
CA ASP A 651 12.23 10.13 -53.25
C ASP A 651 13.63 9.70 -52.80
N PHE A 652 14.60 10.62 -52.83
CA PHE A 652 15.93 10.40 -52.28
C PHE A 652 15.86 10.06 -50.78
N GLN A 653 15.04 10.77 -50.01
CA GLN A 653 14.83 10.47 -48.59
C GLN A 653 14.06 9.16 -48.36
N ALA A 654 13.21 8.70 -49.28
CA ALA A 654 12.45 7.46 -49.08
C ALA A 654 13.34 6.20 -49.00
N THR A 655 14.60 6.29 -49.41
CA THR A 655 15.58 5.22 -49.25
C THR A 655 16.17 5.26 -47.83
N PRO A 656 16.06 4.18 -47.02
CA PRO A 656 16.50 4.18 -45.62
C PRO A 656 17.95 4.60 -45.40
N GLU A 657 18.83 4.31 -46.36
CA GLU A 657 20.27 4.65 -46.33
C GLU A 657 20.53 6.17 -46.46
N HIS A 658 19.55 6.95 -46.91
CA HIS A 658 19.66 8.38 -47.14
C HIS A 658 19.00 9.22 -46.03
N HIS A 659 18.33 8.56 -45.07
CA HIS A 659 17.61 9.23 -43.98
C HIS A 659 18.55 10.08 -43.12
N GLY A 660 18.12 11.32 -42.83
CA GLY A 660 18.86 12.25 -41.98
C GLY A 660 20.02 12.98 -42.66
N LEU A 661 20.18 12.83 -43.99
CA LEU A 661 21.06 13.70 -44.78
C LEU A 661 20.46 15.11 -44.90
N SER A 662 21.31 16.13 -44.99
CA SER A 662 20.86 17.53 -45.13
C SER A 662 20.41 17.80 -46.56
N ARG A 663 19.17 18.27 -46.72
CA ARG A 663 18.68 18.75 -48.03
C ARG A 663 19.56 19.85 -48.60
N ASP A 664 20.02 20.75 -47.74
CA ASP A 664 20.63 22.00 -48.15
C ASP A 664 22.15 21.88 -48.32
N ASP A 665 22.79 21.03 -47.53
CA ASP A 665 24.24 20.85 -47.54
C ASP A 665 24.70 19.65 -48.38
N VAL A 666 23.85 18.64 -48.58
CA VAL A 666 24.20 17.40 -49.30
C VAL A 666 23.47 17.31 -50.63
N PHE A 667 22.14 17.38 -50.63
CA PHE A 667 21.35 17.10 -51.84
C PHE A 667 21.27 18.28 -52.80
N ARG A 668 20.98 19.49 -52.32
CA ARG A 668 20.84 20.69 -53.16
C ARG A 668 22.10 21.03 -53.95
N PRO A 669 23.33 20.94 -53.39
CA PRO A 669 24.55 21.12 -54.18
C PRO A 669 24.71 20.06 -55.27
N ALA A 670 24.49 18.79 -54.94
CA ALA A 670 24.58 17.68 -55.89
C ALA A 670 23.53 17.77 -57.01
N TRP A 671 22.31 18.20 -56.68
CA TRP A 671 21.22 18.42 -57.64
C TRP A 671 21.53 19.56 -58.62
N ARG A 672 22.14 20.65 -58.14
CA ARG A 672 22.58 21.76 -59.01
C ARG A 672 23.68 21.30 -59.97
N GLU A 673 24.62 20.51 -59.48
CA GLU A 673 25.71 19.94 -60.29
C GLU A 673 25.19 18.95 -61.33
N ALA A 674 24.27 18.06 -60.94
CA ALA A 674 23.60 17.12 -61.85
C ALA A 674 22.79 17.81 -62.96
N LYS A 675 22.43 19.08 -62.79
CA LYS A 675 21.73 19.90 -63.80
C LYS A 675 22.64 20.77 -64.66
N THR A 676 23.90 20.97 -64.27
CA THR A 676 24.83 21.88 -64.96
C THR A 676 25.79 21.15 -65.92
N ARG A 677 25.73 19.82 -65.98
CA ARG A 677 26.35 18.93 -66.96
C ARG A 677 25.33 17.93 -67.43
#